data_AF-A0A286B3C5-F1
#
_entry.id   AF-A0A286B3C5-F1
#
_cell.length_a   1.000
_cell.length_b   1.000
_cell.length_c   1.000
_cell.angle_alpha   90.00
_cell.angle_beta   90.00
_cell.angle_gamma   90.00
#
_symmetry.space_group_name_H-M   'P 1'
#
loop_
_entity.id
_entity.type
_entity.pdbx_description
1 polymer ?
#
loop_
_entity_poly.entity_id
_entity_poly.type
_entity_poly.pdbx_seq_one_letter_code
_entity_poly.pdbx_strand_id
1 'polypeptide(L)'
;MTAPPADLADEAPDPLSGDHRFQLLVDAIKDHAIYLLDAQGRVSSWNTGAQRLKGYSADEIIGQHFSRFYTPEDIATGLPERALLAARTTGRFEAQGWRVRKDGTCFWTSVHIEPVLGSGGALIGYAKVTRDLSQLLHSEQALLASEERFRLLVQGVRDYAIYMLDPFGRVNNWNAGAQLIKGYTAREILGQHFSRFYTAEDRARGEPARALQVALSEKKYESEAWRVRKDGSRFWASVVIDPLYDEAGTHIGFAKITRDITERKRSQDEMDRAREALAQAQKLEAIGRLTGGVAHDFNNLLTVIRSSVELLRRTGGDEARRTRYVEAIADAADRAALLTRQLLAFARQQPLRPEVFHVGTRVAAMKQMIETLVGAQVRLEFEFAACQGMIEADAGQFDTAIFNMAINAKDAMPNGGQLKISARDVEEIPPALRQAAAHGDFLAVSIEDTGTGIEPSTLSRIFDPFFTTKPVTKGTGLGLSQVYGFVKQSGGEIAVVSRVGEGTCFTLYLPRTSKPPAVAVPDDSRDVLPARRDLSILLVEDNDEVGEFGLGLLHEMGHPGTRAASAAEALKILEQQHANFDLVFSDVVMPGINGLELAKEIRRRWPDLPVVLTSGYSHAVADDVGREFELLHKPYSVRELQALFDRAAKTPPRFRRK
;
A
#
# COMPACT_ATOMS: atom_id res chain seq x y z
N MET A 1 -72.12 2.12 80.89
CA MET A 1 -71.83 2.99 82.05
C MET A 1 -70.36 2.74 82.35
N THR A 2 -69.41 3.65 82.11
CA THR A 2 -69.33 5.07 82.47
C THR A 2 -68.32 5.77 81.56
N ALA A 3 -68.59 7.02 81.20
CA ALA A 3 -67.73 7.88 80.40
C ALA A 3 -66.39 8.23 81.10
N PRO A 4 -65.34 8.58 80.34
CA PRO A 4 -64.34 9.53 80.78
C PRO A 4 -64.65 10.95 80.23
N PRO A 5 -64.19 12.01 80.91
CA PRO A 5 -64.72 13.36 80.76
C PRO A 5 -64.07 14.15 79.61
N ALA A 6 -64.85 15.07 79.08
CA ALA A 6 -64.42 16.25 78.34
C ALA A 6 -63.60 17.18 79.26
N ASP A 7 -62.47 17.70 78.79
CA ASP A 7 -62.38 19.03 78.17
C ASP A 7 -60.90 19.47 78.08
N LEU A 8 -60.55 20.07 76.94
CA LEU A 8 -59.58 21.15 76.71
C LEU A 8 -59.35 21.21 75.19
N ALA A 9 -60.37 21.67 74.47
CA ALA A 9 -60.22 22.12 73.09
C ALA A 9 -59.54 23.50 73.12
N ASP A 10 -58.25 23.51 72.83
CA ASP A 10 -57.54 24.71 72.39
C ASP A 10 -58.00 24.97 70.95
N GLU A 11 -58.87 25.97 70.75
CA GLU A 11 -59.28 26.41 69.41
C GLU A 11 -58.06 26.98 68.67
N ALA A 12 -57.35 26.13 67.95
CA ALA A 12 -56.42 26.59 66.92
C ALA A 12 -57.25 27.30 65.83
N PRO A 13 -56.96 28.58 65.51
CA PRO A 13 -57.70 29.29 64.47
C PRO A 13 -57.54 28.59 63.12
N ASP A 14 -58.65 28.46 62.38
CA ASP A 14 -58.70 27.86 61.04
C ASP A 14 -57.66 28.55 60.12
N PRO A 15 -56.62 27.85 59.64
CA PRO A 15 -55.54 28.42 58.83
C PRO A 15 -56.01 28.89 57.43
N LEU A 16 -57.31 28.91 57.17
CA LEU A 16 -57.91 29.23 55.89
C LEU A 16 -58.98 30.34 55.98
N SER A 17 -58.81 31.33 56.86
CA SER A 17 -59.53 32.62 56.75
C SER A 17 -59.08 33.42 55.51
N GLY A 18 -59.97 34.27 54.96
CA GLY A 18 -59.78 34.92 53.65
C GLY A 18 -58.48 35.71 53.50
N ASP A 19 -58.08 36.48 54.52
CA ASP A 19 -56.85 37.28 54.51
C ASP A 19 -55.59 36.42 54.65
N HIS A 20 -55.67 35.31 55.40
CA HIS A 20 -54.56 34.38 55.59
C HIS A 20 -54.27 33.57 54.31
N ARG A 21 -55.31 33.23 53.53
CA ARG A 21 -55.16 32.51 52.24
C ARG A 21 -54.39 33.31 51.20
N PHE A 22 -54.65 34.61 51.08
CA PHE A 22 -53.95 35.46 50.10
C PHE A 22 -52.47 35.61 50.45
N GLN A 23 -52.16 35.78 51.73
CA GLN A 23 -50.78 35.85 52.21
C GLN A 23 -50.02 34.54 51.93
N LEU A 24 -50.63 33.38 52.24
CA LEU A 24 -50.04 32.07 51.93
C LEU A 24 -49.80 31.85 50.42
N LEU A 25 -50.71 32.32 49.56
CA LEU A 25 -50.56 32.24 48.10
C LEU A 25 -49.36 33.07 47.62
N VAL A 26 -49.25 34.31 48.07
CA VAL A 26 -48.17 35.22 47.65
C VAL A 26 -46.81 34.77 48.20
N ASP A 27 -46.77 34.18 49.40
CA ASP A 27 -45.54 33.63 50.00
C ASP A 27 -45.11 32.30 49.37
N ALA A 28 -46.02 31.53 48.80
CA ALA A 28 -45.68 30.32 48.04
C ALA A 28 -44.89 30.65 46.75
N ILE A 29 -45.05 31.86 46.20
CA ILE A 29 -44.34 32.33 45.00
C ILE A 29 -42.94 32.80 45.39
N LYS A 30 -41.94 31.92 45.17
CA LYS A 30 -40.55 32.15 45.59
C LYS A 30 -39.68 32.82 44.52
N ASP A 31 -40.08 32.74 43.25
CA ASP A 31 -39.28 33.22 42.11
C ASP A 31 -39.60 34.67 41.70
N HIS A 32 -40.60 35.28 42.33
CA HIS A 32 -41.00 36.67 42.11
C HIS A 32 -40.99 37.44 43.42
N ALA A 33 -40.44 38.65 43.39
CA ALA A 33 -40.61 39.61 44.46
C ALA A 33 -41.96 40.30 44.26
N ILE A 34 -42.91 40.05 45.17
CA ILE A 34 -44.26 40.60 45.13
C ILE A 34 -44.46 41.39 46.42
N TYR A 35 -44.73 42.69 46.29
CA TYR A 35 -44.91 43.56 47.44
C TYR A 35 -45.75 44.79 47.12
N LEU A 36 -46.35 45.35 48.16
CA LEU A 36 -47.10 46.59 48.09
C LEU A 36 -46.21 47.78 48.46
N LEU A 37 -46.53 48.93 47.86
CA LEU A 37 -46.02 50.24 48.20
C LEU A 37 -47.18 51.11 48.68
N ASP A 38 -46.93 52.03 49.60
CA ASP A 38 -47.87 53.12 49.90
C ASP A 38 -47.93 54.17 48.77
N ALA A 39 -48.80 55.17 48.91
CA ALA A 39 -48.95 56.24 47.93
C ALA A 39 -47.68 57.09 47.73
N GLN A 40 -46.72 57.03 48.67
CA GLN A 40 -45.43 57.72 48.62
C GLN A 40 -44.29 56.81 48.13
N GLY A 41 -44.57 55.55 47.76
CA GLY A 41 -43.55 54.61 47.26
C GLY A 41 -42.77 53.88 48.37
N ARG A 42 -43.23 53.88 49.62
CA ARG A 42 -42.61 53.11 50.70
C ARG A 42 -43.17 51.71 50.76
N VAL A 43 -42.31 50.73 50.99
CA VAL A 43 -42.69 49.30 51.02
C VAL A 43 -43.63 49.04 52.20
N SER A 44 -44.80 48.45 51.95
CA SER A 44 -45.83 48.18 52.96
C SER A 44 -46.10 46.68 53.18
N SER A 45 -45.69 45.82 52.25
CA SER A 45 -45.68 44.37 52.43
C SER A 45 -44.41 43.77 51.85
N TRP A 46 -44.09 42.52 52.18
CA TRP A 46 -42.88 41.86 51.70
C TRP A 46 -43.05 40.35 51.69
N ASN A 47 -43.06 39.73 50.51
CA ASN A 47 -43.20 38.28 50.41
C ASN A 47 -41.84 37.55 50.51
N THR A 48 -41.91 36.24 50.71
CA THR A 48 -40.73 35.36 50.77
C THR A 48 -39.85 35.46 49.51
N GLY A 49 -40.46 35.60 48.32
CA GLY A 49 -39.73 35.80 47.07
C GLY A 49 -38.96 37.13 47.04
N ALA A 50 -39.53 38.22 47.55
CA ALA A 50 -38.88 39.53 47.63
C ALA A 50 -37.66 39.50 48.55
N GLN A 51 -37.77 38.83 49.70
CA GLN A 51 -36.64 38.62 50.60
C GLN A 51 -35.51 37.83 49.92
N ARG A 52 -35.83 36.76 49.19
CA ARG A 52 -34.82 35.96 48.46
C ARG A 52 -34.15 36.75 47.34
N LEU A 53 -34.93 37.43 46.50
CA LEU A 53 -34.40 38.13 45.32
C LEU A 53 -33.60 39.38 45.70
N LYS A 54 -34.02 40.11 46.73
CA LYS A 54 -33.45 41.43 47.08
C LYS A 54 -32.54 41.41 48.30
N GLY A 55 -32.58 40.34 49.11
CA GLY A 55 -31.70 40.12 50.25
C GLY A 55 -32.08 40.88 51.53
N TYR A 56 -33.18 41.63 51.52
CA TYR A 56 -33.69 42.34 52.70
C TYR A 56 -34.76 41.52 53.42
N SER A 57 -34.73 41.47 54.75
CA SER A 57 -35.87 40.97 55.52
C SER A 57 -37.01 41.99 55.55
N ALA A 58 -38.23 41.54 55.89
CA ALA A 58 -39.39 42.42 55.99
C ALA A 58 -39.15 43.57 56.98
N ASP A 59 -38.59 43.28 58.16
CA ASP A 59 -38.31 44.27 59.21
C ASP A 59 -37.31 45.36 58.78
N GLU A 60 -36.43 45.06 57.83
CA GLU A 60 -35.42 46.00 57.34
C GLU A 60 -35.97 46.95 56.27
N ILE A 61 -36.97 46.51 55.50
CA ILE A 61 -37.36 47.15 54.25
C ILE A 61 -38.75 47.78 54.30
N ILE A 62 -39.66 47.28 55.14
CA ILE A 62 -40.96 47.89 55.34
C ILE A 62 -40.77 49.32 55.87
N GLY A 63 -41.51 50.28 55.30
CA GLY A 63 -41.39 51.71 55.56
C GLY A 63 -40.25 52.41 54.81
N GLN A 64 -39.30 51.67 54.22
CA GLN A 64 -38.25 52.26 53.38
C GLN A 64 -38.77 52.55 51.96
N HIS A 65 -38.20 53.57 51.33
CA HIS A 65 -38.58 53.93 49.96
C HIS A 65 -38.00 52.95 48.94
N PHE A 66 -38.82 52.55 47.96
CA PHE A 66 -38.47 51.52 46.98
C PHE A 66 -37.37 51.93 45.97
N SER A 67 -36.99 53.21 45.93
CA SER A 67 -35.87 53.70 45.12
C SER A 67 -34.53 53.03 45.49
N ARG A 68 -34.40 52.50 46.72
CA ARG A 68 -33.23 51.73 47.17
C ARG A 68 -32.90 50.51 46.28
N PHE A 69 -33.88 49.99 45.53
CA PHE A 69 -33.64 48.87 44.61
C PHE A 69 -33.14 49.29 43.23
N TYR A 70 -33.02 50.58 42.96
CA TYR A 70 -32.55 51.12 41.68
C TYR A 70 -31.06 51.46 41.74
N THR A 71 -30.44 51.51 40.57
CA THR A 71 -29.04 51.95 40.47
C THR A 71 -28.93 53.46 40.78
N PRO A 72 -27.75 53.97 41.18
CA PRO A 72 -27.56 55.40 41.38
C PRO A 72 -27.89 56.26 40.15
N GLU A 73 -27.65 55.73 38.95
CA GLU A 73 -27.98 56.37 37.67
C GLU A 73 -29.49 56.45 37.44
N ASP A 74 -30.21 55.35 37.68
CA ASP A 74 -31.68 55.33 37.60
C ASP A 74 -32.32 56.32 38.60
N ILE A 75 -31.73 56.45 39.80
CA ILE A 75 -32.18 57.42 40.80
C ILE A 75 -31.92 58.85 40.31
N ALA A 76 -30.73 59.12 39.76
CA ALA A 76 -30.36 60.45 39.26
C ALA A 76 -31.25 60.91 38.09
N THR A 77 -31.74 59.97 37.27
CA THR A 77 -32.68 60.24 36.17
C THR A 77 -34.15 60.33 36.62
N GLY A 78 -34.44 60.12 37.91
CA GLY A 78 -35.78 60.14 38.48
C GLY A 78 -36.67 58.97 38.02
N LEU A 79 -36.07 57.84 37.63
CA LEU A 79 -36.80 56.68 37.13
C LEU A 79 -37.83 56.13 38.15
N PRO A 80 -37.54 56.03 39.47
CA PRO A 80 -38.52 55.56 40.45
C PRO A 80 -39.79 56.44 40.47
N GLU A 81 -39.64 57.75 40.53
CA GLU A 81 -40.76 58.70 40.60
C GLU A 81 -41.57 58.69 39.31
N ARG A 82 -40.89 58.64 38.16
CA ARG A 82 -41.53 58.49 36.85
C ARG A 82 -42.28 57.17 36.72
N ALA A 83 -41.78 56.09 37.30
CA ALA A 83 -42.43 54.79 37.27
C ALA A 83 -43.76 54.80 38.07
N LEU A 84 -43.78 55.42 39.26
CA LEU A 84 -45.02 55.58 40.03
C LEU A 84 -46.00 56.52 39.32
N LEU A 85 -45.51 57.64 38.77
CA LEU A 85 -46.34 58.58 38.02
C LEU A 85 -46.97 57.93 36.79
N ALA A 86 -46.21 57.14 36.04
CA ALA A 86 -46.71 56.39 34.91
C ALA A 86 -47.76 55.37 35.37
N ALA A 87 -47.46 54.53 36.37
CA ALA A 87 -48.43 53.57 36.90
C ALA A 87 -49.75 54.23 37.34
N ARG A 88 -49.69 55.42 37.95
CA ARG A 88 -50.86 56.18 38.37
C ARG A 88 -51.67 56.75 37.20
N THR A 89 -51.01 57.28 36.17
CA THR A 89 -51.69 57.98 35.06
C THR A 89 -52.16 57.05 33.96
N THR A 90 -51.42 55.99 33.67
CA THR A 90 -51.71 55.03 32.59
C THR A 90 -52.29 53.70 33.09
N GLY A 91 -52.32 53.49 34.41
CA GLY A 91 -52.80 52.27 35.06
C GLY A 91 -51.76 51.16 35.20
N ARG A 92 -50.56 51.30 34.62
CA ARG A 92 -49.44 50.37 34.79
C ARG A 92 -48.10 50.95 34.34
N PHE A 93 -47.01 50.47 34.93
CA PHE A 93 -45.65 50.69 34.45
C PHE A 93 -44.95 49.35 34.28
N GLU A 94 -44.29 49.15 33.14
CA GLU A 94 -43.51 47.96 32.84
C GLU A 94 -42.16 48.38 32.28
N ALA A 95 -41.09 47.82 32.82
CA ALA A 95 -39.74 48.01 32.30
C ALA A 95 -38.81 46.86 32.68
N GLN A 96 -37.86 46.57 31.80
CA GLN A 96 -36.69 45.77 32.14
C GLN A 96 -35.53 46.67 32.52
N GLY A 97 -34.73 46.25 33.51
CA GLY A 97 -33.60 47.04 33.96
C GLY A 97 -32.83 46.42 35.12
N TRP A 98 -31.66 46.99 35.40
CA TRP A 98 -30.82 46.61 36.52
C TRP A 98 -31.43 47.05 37.85
N ARG A 99 -31.41 46.15 38.84
CA ARG A 99 -31.78 46.42 40.22
C ARG A 99 -30.65 46.03 41.15
N VAL A 100 -30.62 46.66 42.31
CA VAL A 100 -29.56 46.46 43.31
C VAL A 100 -30.12 45.66 44.48
N ARG A 101 -29.37 44.63 44.90
CA ARG A 101 -29.65 43.83 46.11
C ARG A 101 -29.04 44.49 47.35
N LYS A 102 -29.38 43.98 48.54
CA LYS A 102 -28.82 44.45 49.82
C LYS A 102 -27.29 44.47 49.87
N ASP A 103 -26.67 43.46 49.29
CA ASP A 103 -25.20 43.30 49.23
C ASP A 103 -24.52 44.19 48.18
N GLY A 104 -25.29 44.99 47.43
CA GLY A 104 -24.81 45.86 46.36
C GLY A 104 -24.72 45.17 45.00
N THR A 105 -24.97 43.86 44.89
CA THR A 105 -24.96 43.17 43.60
C THR A 105 -26.11 43.64 42.71
N CYS A 106 -25.82 43.82 41.42
CA CYS A 106 -26.82 44.16 40.42
C CYS A 106 -27.42 42.91 39.79
N PHE A 107 -28.70 42.96 39.44
CA PHE A 107 -29.40 41.89 38.72
C PHE A 107 -30.39 42.44 37.70
N TRP A 108 -30.51 41.74 36.57
CA TRP A 108 -31.40 42.14 35.48
C TRP A 108 -32.81 41.69 35.81
N THR A 109 -33.78 42.59 35.70
CA THR A 109 -35.15 42.30 36.13
C THR A 109 -36.19 42.76 35.11
N SER A 110 -37.33 42.08 35.09
CA SER A 110 -38.59 42.66 34.62
C SER A 110 -39.37 43.19 35.82
N VAL A 111 -39.85 44.43 35.74
CA VAL A 111 -40.62 45.08 36.79
C VAL A 111 -41.97 45.52 36.24
N HIS A 112 -43.03 45.15 36.96
CA HIS A 112 -44.38 45.64 36.76
C HIS A 112 -44.84 46.40 38.02
N ILE A 113 -45.43 47.57 37.83
CA ILE A 113 -46.02 48.39 38.90
C ILE A 113 -47.43 48.78 38.49
N GLU A 114 -48.41 48.47 39.33
CA GLU A 114 -49.82 48.78 39.10
C GLU A 114 -50.40 49.55 40.30
N PRO A 115 -51.28 50.54 40.10
CA PRO A 115 -51.89 51.27 41.20
C PRO A 115 -52.92 50.39 41.92
N VAL A 116 -52.91 50.43 43.25
CA VAL A 116 -53.92 49.81 44.10
C VAL A 116 -54.90 50.90 44.53
N LEU A 117 -56.17 50.74 44.12
CA LEU A 117 -57.23 51.72 44.36
C LEU A 117 -58.20 51.22 45.44
N GLY A 118 -58.61 52.11 46.32
CA GLY A 118 -59.61 51.87 47.35
C GLY A 118 -61.04 52.10 46.88
N SER A 119 -61.99 51.82 47.77
CA SER A 119 -63.40 52.11 47.57
C SER A 119 -63.60 53.59 47.24
N GLY A 120 -64.06 53.90 46.02
CA GLY A 120 -64.22 55.27 45.52
C GLY A 120 -63.10 55.79 44.60
N GLY A 121 -62.13 54.95 44.21
CA GLY A 121 -61.09 55.30 43.23
C GLY A 121 -59.90 56.07 43.80
N ALA A 122 -59.82 56.23 45.13
CA ALA A 122 -58.67 56.83 45.79
C ALA A 122 -57.45 55.89 45.71
N LEU A 123 -56.27 56.45 45.39
CA LEU A 123 -55.02 55.69 45.37
C LEU A 123 -54.63 55.29 46.80
N ILE A 124 -54.60 54.00 47.09
CA ILE A 124 -54.07 53.44 48.35
C ILE A 124 -52.56 53.27 48.27
N GLY A 125 -52.06 52.86 47.10
CA GLY A 125 -50.65 52.51 46.93
C GLY A 125 -50.38 51.85 45.58
N TYR A 126 -49.34 51.02 45.49
CA TYR A 126 -48.97 50.32 44.27
C TYR A 126 -48.60 48.87 44.55
N ALA A 127 -49.03 47.94 43.69
CA ALA A 127 -48.54 46.59 43.66
C ALA A 127 -47.31 46.52 42.76
N LYS A 128 -46.22 45.97 43.27
CA LYS A 128 -44.98 45.80 42.52
C LYS A 128 -44.60 44.33 42.44
N VAL A 129 -44.40 43.87 41.21
CA VAL A 129 -43.88 42.54 40.90
C VAL A 129 -42.54 42.69 40.21
N THR A 130 -41.53 41.99 40.71
CA THR A 130 -40.19 41.94 40.10
C THR A 130 -39.78 40.49 39.87
N ARG A 131 -39.41 40.18 38.63
CA ARG A 131 -38.85 38.88 38.24
C ARG A 131 -37.36 39.03 37.92
N ASP A 132 -36.53 38.13 38.44
CA ASP A 132 -35.12 38.05 38.07
C ASP A 132 -34.99 37.38 36.69
N LEU A 133 -34.37 38.08 35.74
CA LEU A 133 -34.09 37.61 34.38
C LEU A 133 -32.58 37.40 34.15
N SER A 134 -31.76 37.48 35.20
CA SER A 134 -30.30 37.40 35.10
C SER A 134 -29.86 36.08 34.47
N GLN A 135 -30.40 34.94 34.90
CA GLN A 135 -30.00 33.63 34.36
C GLN A 135 -30.28 33.51 32.86
N LEU A 136 -31.42 34.05 32.40
CA LEU A 136 -31.79 34.05 30.99
C LEU A 136 -30.81 34.89 30.17
N LEU A 137 -30.53 36.12 30.62
CA LEU A 137 -29.58 37.02 29.95
C LEU A 137 -28.16 36.42 29.89
N HIS A 138 -27.69 35.80 30.98
CA HIS A 138 -26.38 35.13 31.00
C HIS A 138 -26.33 33.93 30.05
N SER A 139 -27.41 33.15 29.95
CA SER A 139 -27.46 31.98 29.05
C SER A 139 -27.43 32.38 27.58
N GLU A 140 -28.15 33.43 27.21
CA GLU A 140 -28.15 33.97 25.84
C GLU A 140 -26.79 34.56 25.47
N GLN A 141 -26.19 35.35 26.37
CA GLN A 141 -24.84 35.89 26.18
C GLN A 141 -23.78 34.77 26.11
N ALA A 142 -23.90 33.74 26.94
CA ALA A 142 -22.99 32.59 26.90
C ALA A 142 -23.10 31.81 25.58
N LEU A 143 -24.31 31.65 25.04
CA LEU A 143 -24.55 31.03 23.75
C LEU A 143 -23.92 31.86 22.62
N LEU A 144 -24.21 33.16 22.56
CA LEU A 144 -23.63 34.07 21.56
C LEU A 144 -22.10 34.07 21.63
N ALA A 145 -21.54 34.14 22.84
CA ALA A 145 -20.10 34.07 23.05
C ALA A 145 -19.50 32.72 22.67
N SER A 146 -20.25 31.62 22.82
CA SER A 146 -19.83 30.28 22.38
C SER A 146 -19.82 30.18 20.86
N GLU A 147 -20.89 30.63 20.19
CA GLU A 147 -21.01 30.67 18.73
C GLU A 147 -19.92 31.52 18.08
N GLU A 148 -19.62 32.69 18.66
CA GLU A 148 -18.54 33.54 18.19
C GLU A 148 -17.17 32.89 18.37
N ARG A 149 -16.91 32.29 19.54
CA ARG A 149 -15.67 31.53 19.79
C ARG A 149 -15.50 30.39 18.79
N PHE A 150 -16.55 29.60 18.53
CA PHE A 150 -16.52 28.53 17.55
C PHE A 150 -16.24 29.05 16.13
N ARG A 151 -16.90 30.14 15.73
CA ARG A 151 -16.68 30.79 14.44
C ARG A 151 -15.22 31.25 14.28
N LEU A 152 -14.65 31.86 15.32
CA LEU A 152 -13.25 32.31 15.32
C LEU A 152 -12.27 31.13 15.25
N LEU A 153 -12.55 30.02 15.94
CA LEU A 153 -11.73 28.81 15.86
C LEU A 153 -11.69 28.26 14.43
N VAL A 154 -12.85 28.09 13.79
CA VAL A 154 -12.94 27.56 12.41
C VAL A 154 -12.29 28.51 11.40
N GLN A 155 -12.46 29.82 11.57
CA GLN A 155 -11.81 30.83 10.73
C GLN A 155 -10.30 30.94 10.96
N GLY A 156 -9.82 30.63 12.17
CA GLY A 156 -8.39 30.62 12.51
C GLY A 156 -7.59 29.49 11.85
N VAL A 157 -8.25 28.39 11.44
CA VAL A 157 -7.61 27.28 10.74
C VAL A 157 -7.32 27.64 9.28
N ARG A 158 -6.04 27.72 8.92
CA ARG A 158 -5.58 28.11 7.56
C ARG A 158 -5.13 26.94 6.69
N ASP A 159 -4.56 25.89 7.29
CA ASP A 159 -4.01 24.73 6.57
C ASP A 159 -5.08 23.74 6.08
N TYR A 160 -6.33 23.96 6.49
CA TYR A 160 -7.47 23.14 6.11
C TYR A 160 -8.58 24.01 5.55
N ALA A 161 -9.13 23.56 4.42
CA ALA A 161 -10.39 24.04 3.89
C ALA A 161 -11.51 23.27 4.58
N ILE A 162 -12.28 23.96 5.42
CA ILE A 162 -13.38 23.38 6.19
C ILE A 162 -14.66 24.08 5.76
N TYR A 163 -15.58 23.32 5.18
CA TYR A 163 -16.86 23.83 4.71
C TYR A 163 -17.94 22.76 4.68
N MET A 164 -19.18 23.18 4.77
CA MET A 164 -20.36 22.33 4.64
C MET A 164 -20.92 22.39 3.23
N LEU A 165 -21.48 21.27 2.80
CA LEU A 165 -22.29 21.13 1.59
C LEU A 165 -23.74 20.89 1.98
N ASP A 166 -24.68 21.41 1.19
CA ASP A 166 -26.08 20.98 1.25
C ASP A 166 -26.23 19.52 0.73
N PRO A 167 -27.43 18.91 0.84
CA PRO A 167 -27.66 17.54 0.36
C PRO A 167 -27.40 17.35 -1.15
N PHE A 168 -27.34 18.44 -1.92
CA PHE A 168 -27.08 18.45 -3.35
C PHE A 168 -25.62 18.77 -3.71
N GLY A 169 -24.73 18.90 -2.72
CA GLY A 169 -23.31 19.18 -2.94
C GLY A 169 -22.97 20.66 -3.16
N ARG A 170 -23.84 21.61 -2.79
CA ARG A 170 -23.56 23.04 -2.90
C ARG A 170 -22.96 23.59 -1.62
N VAL A 171 -21.98 24.46 -1.75
CA VAL A 171 -21.24 25.02 -0.61
C VAL A 171 -22.13 25.97 0.22
N ASN A 172 -22.26 25.69 1.52
CA ASN A 172 -23.12 26.45 2.45
C ASN A 172 -22.34 27.45 3.32
N ASN A 173 -21.10 27.15 3.69
CA ASN A 173 -20.22 28.07 4.42
C ASN A 173 -18.79 28.00 3.89
N TRP A 174 -17.92 28.91 4.33
CA TRP A 174 -16.56 29.02 3.81
C TRP A 174 -15.61 29.62 4.85
N ASN A 175 -14.62 28.84 5.30
CA ASN A 175 -13.59 29.33 6.23
C ASN A 175 -12.39 29.99 5.51
N ALA A 176 -11.56 30.73 6.26
CA ALA A 176 -10.38 31.39 5.72
C ALA A 176 -9.39 30.42 5.07
N GLY A 177 -9.20 29.23 5.64
CA GLY A 177 -8.35 28.19 5.04
C GLY A 177 -8.88 27.72 3.68
N ALA A 178 -10.19 27.57 3.50
CA ALA A 178 -10.80 27.22 2.21
C ALA A 178 -10.55 28.29 1.15
N GLN A 179 -10.63 29.57 1.52
CA GLN A 179 -10.29 30.67 0.63
C GLN A 179 -8.81 30.65 0.21
N LEU A 180 -7.89 30.41 1.14
CA LEU A 180 -6.45 30.35 0.84
C LEU A 180 -6.10 29.16 -0.05
N ILE A 181 -6.62 27.98 0.26
CA ILE A 181 -6.28 26.73 -0.45
C ILE A 181 -6.94 26.69 -1.85
N LYS A 182 -8.19 27.14 -1.98
CA LYS A 182 -8.95 27.04 -3.23
C LYS A 182 -8.91 28.31 -4.08
N GLY A 183 -8.57 29.45 -3.49
CA GLY A 183 -8.50 30.75 -4.16
C GLY A 183 -9.86 31.43 -4.41
N TYR A 184 -10.96 30.86 -3.92
CA TYR A 184 -12.30 31.46 -4.04
C TYR A 184 -12.67 32.22 -2.78
N THR A 185 -13.26 33.40 -2.94
CA THR A 185 -13.90 34.12 -1.84
C THR A 185 -15.25 33.48 -1.50
N ALA A 186 -15.75 33.69 -0.27
CA ALA A 186 -17.06 33.18 0.14
C ALA A 186 -18.18 33.63 -0.83
N ARG A 187 -18.19 34.90 -1.23
CA ARG A 187 -19.20 35.47 -2.16
C ARG A 187 -19.24 34.76 -3.52
N GLU A 188 -18.12 34.20 -3.97
CA GLU A 188 -18.02 33.54 -5.28
C GLU A 188 -18.44 32.08 -5.25
N ILE A 189 -18.35 31.42 -4.09
CA ILE A 189 -18.45 29.97 -3.98
C ILE A 189 -19.69 29.50 -3.24
N LEU A 190 -20.28 30.32 -2.37
CA LEU A 190 -21.53 29.97 -1.70
C LEU A 190 -22.64 29.68 -2.72
N GLY A 191 -23.36 28.57 -2.52
CA GLY A 191 -24.38 28.05 -3.42
C GLY A 191 -23.85 27.35 -4.69
N GLN A 192 -22.55 27.44 -4.97
CA GLN A 192 -21.93 26.73 -6.10
C GLN A 192 -21.68 25.27 -5.75
N HIS A 193 -21.75 24.40 -6.76
CA HIS A 193 -21.51 22.98 -6.58
C HIS A 193 -20.01 22.68 -6.43
N PHE A 194 -19.66 21.81 -5.48
CA PHE A 194 -18.27 21.51 -5.12
C PHE A 194 -17.46 20.80 -6.22
N SER A 195 -18.13 20.25 -7.24
CA SER A 195 -17.48 19.62 -8.42
C SER A 195 -16.52 20.57 -9.13
N ARG A 196 -16.66 21.89 -8.97
CA ARG A 196 -15.73 22.89 -9.53
C ARG A 196 -14.28 22.70 -9.07
N PHE A 197 -14.07 22.07 -7.91
CA PHE A 197 -12.73 21.80 -7.38
C PHE A 197 -12.07 20.55 -7.97
N TYR A 198 -12.78 19.78 -8.79
CA TYR A 198 -12.28 18.57 -9.45
C TYR A 198 -11.67 18.91 -10.80
N THR A 199 -10.77 18.05 -11.28
CA THR A 199 -10.26 18.14 -12.64
C THR A 199 -11.38 17.89 -13.66
N ALA A 200 -11.18 18.30 -14.91
CA ALA A 200 -12.17 18.05 -15.97
C ALA A 200 -12.40 16.54 -16.19
N GLU A 201 -11.33 15.75 -16.14
CA GLU A 201 -11.35 14.28 -16.24
C GLU A 201 -12.16 13.65 -15.09
N ASP A 202 -11.95 14.08 -13.86
CA ASP A 202 -12.68 13.54 -12.71
C ASP A 202 -14.17 13.90 -12.75
N ARG A 203 -14.49 15.12 -13.22
CA ARG A 203 -15.90 15.52 -13.44
C ARG A 203 -16.56 14.66 -14.51
N ALA A 204 -15.86 14.39 -15.62
CA ALA A 204 -16.37 13.54 -16.70
C ALA A 204 -16.62 12.09 -16.24
N ARG A 205 -15.79 11.60 -15.30
CA ARG A 205 -15.97 10.28 -14.65
C ARG A 205 -17.05 10.24 -13.58
N GLY A 206 -17.67 11.37 -13.22
CA GLY A 206 -18.69 11.42 -12.17
C GLY A 206 -18.14 11.32 -10.75
N GLU A 207 -16.84 11.51 -10.53
CA GLU A 207 -16.18 11.39 -9.22
C GLU A 207 -16.84 12.21 -8.09
N PRO A 208 -17.30 13.46 -8.31
CA PRO A 208 -18.00 14.21 -7.27
C PRO A 208 -19.27 13.50 -6.78
N ALA A 209 -20.09 12.96 -7.69
CA ALA A 209 -21.32 12.26 -7.33
C ALA A 209 -21.01 10.95 -6.59
N ARG A 210 -20.03 10.20 -7.09
CA ARG A 210 -19.54 8.97 -6.44
C ARG A 210 -19.04 9.25 -5.02
N ALA A 211 -18.31 10.33 -4.80
CA ALA A 211 -17.80 10.71 -3.48
C ALA A 211 -18.92 10.97 -2.47
N LEU A 212 -20.00 11.67 -2.87
CA LEU A 212 -21.16 11.88 -2.00
C LEU A 212 -21.94 10.59 -1.75
N GLN A 213 -22.09 9.74 -2.77
CA GLN A 213 -22.78 8.45 -2.64
C GLN A 213 -22.06 7.53 -1.65
N VAL A 214 -20.73 7.41 -1.76
CA VAL A 214 -19.90 6.62 -0.84
C VAL A 214 -19.98 7.20 0.58
N ALA A 215 -19.91 8.51 0.74
CA ALA A 215 -20.06 9.15 2.05
C ALA A 215 -21.42 8.80 2.71
N LEU A 216 -22.50 8.69 1.93
CA LEU A 216 -23.80 8.28 2.45
C LEU A 216 -23.86 6.79 2.80
N SER A 217 -23.35 5.91 1.94
CA SER A 217 -23.44 4.46 2.15
C SER A 217 -22.49 3.95 3.23
N GLU A 218 -21.28 4.51 3.30
CA GLU A 218 -20.21 4.07 4.19
C GLU A 218 -20.01 5.00 5.40
N LYS A 219 -20.84 6.04 5.51
CA LYS A 219 -20.75 7.12 6.53
C LYS A 219 -19.49 7.98 6.47
N LYS A 220 -18.61 7.76 5.49
CA LYS A 220 -17.37 8.51 5.29
C LYS A 220 -16.85 8.31 3.86
N TYR A 221 -16.22 9.34 3.31
CA TYR A 221 -15.42 9.23 2.10
C TYR A 221 -14.05 9.87 2.32
N GLU A 222 -12.99 9.15 1.94
CA GLU A 222 -11.62 9.65 1.99
C GLU A 222 -10.91 9.44 0.65
N SER A 223 -10.10 10.41 0.23
CA SER A 223 -9.32 10.30 -1.01
C SER A 223 -8.18 11.31 -1.04
N GLU A 224 -7.02 10.86 -1.55
CA GLU A 224 -5.96 11.74 -2.01
C GLU A 224 -5.98 11.83 -3.53
N ALA A 225 -6.15 13.04 -4.08
CA ALA A 225 -6.20 13.24 -5.52
C ALA A 225 -5.92 14.70 -5.92
N TRP A 226 -5.62 14.90 -7.21
CA TRP A 226 -5.49 16.24 -7.78
C TRP A 226 -6.82 17.02 -7.71
N ARG A 227 -6.72 18.26 -7.25
CA ARG A 227 -7.80 19.25 -7.25
C ARG A 227 -7.35 20.51 -7.94
N VAL A 228 -8.32 21.32 -8.35
CA VAL A 228 -8.08 22.54 -9.12
C VAL A 228 -8.47 23.75 -8.28
N ARG A 229 -7.59 24.77 -8.25
CA ARG A 229 -7.85 26.09 -7.64
C ARG A 229 -8.57 27.02 -8.63
N LYS A 230 -9.00 28.19 -8.16
CA LYS A 230 -9.63 29.23 -9.00
C LYS A 230 -8.78 29.63 -10.21
N ASP A 231 -7.47 29.76 -10.04
CA ASP A 231 -6.52 30.14 -11.10
C ASP A 231 -6.21 29.00 -12.09
N GLY A 232 -6.80 27.82 -11.91
CA GLY A 232 -6.54 26.63 -12.73
C GLY A 232 -5.35 25.79 -12.27
N SER A 233 -4.55 26.26 -11.31
CA SER A 233 -3.43 25.49 -10.75
C SER A 233 -3.93 24.21 -10.06
N ARG A 234 -3.15 23.14 -10.18
CA ARG A 234 -3.45 21.86 -9.55
C ARG A 234 -2.74 21.75 -8.20
N PHE A 235 -3.37 21.03 -7.28
CA PHE A 235 -2.77 20.67 -5.99
C PHE A 235 -3.19 19.28 -5.54
N TRP A 236 -2.29 18.60 -4.85
CA TRP A 236 -2.56 17.28 -4.30
C TRP A 236 -3.33 17.47 -3.00
N ALA A 237 -4.57 16.98 -2.99
CA ALA A 237 -5.49 17.23 -1.89
C ALA A 237 -5.81 15.92 -1.17
N SER A 238 -5.69 15.92 0.15
CA SER A 238 -6.32 14.93 1.02
C SER A 238 -7.70 15.44 1.40
N VAL A 239 -8.74 14.68 1.06
CA VAL A 239 -10.14 15.08 1.21
C VAL A 239 -10.88 14.08 2.07
N VAL A 240 -11.64 14.59 3.03
CA VAL A 240 -12.61 13.85 3.84
C VAL A 240 -14.00 14.45 3.63
N ILE A 241 -15.01 13.61 3.46
CA ILE A 241 -16.42 14.00 3.38
C ILE A 241 -17.23 13.12 4.33
N ASP A 242 -17.88 13.76 5.31
CA ASP A 242 -18.72 13.09 6.31
C ASP A 242 -20.17 13.58 6.13
N PRO A 243 -21.18 12.69 6.09
CA PRO A 243 -22.58 13.09 6.05
C PRO A 243 -23.03 13.67 7.39
N LEU A 244 -23.88 14.70 7.35
CA LEU A 244 -24.45 15.39 8.49
C LEU A 244 -25.95 15.08 8.59
N TYR A 245 -26.41 14.82 9.81
CA TYR A 245 -27.79 14.53 10.13
C TYR A 245 -28.29 15.48 11.22
N ASP A 246 -29.58 15.82 11.18
CA ASP A 246 -30.24 16.54 12.28
C ASP A 246 -30.60 15.60 13.46
N GLU A 247 -31.18 16.16 14.53
CA GLU A 247 -31.61 15.39 15.71
C GLU A 247 -32.67 14.33 15.39
N ALA A 248 -33.41 14.50 14.29
CA ALA A 248 -34.42 13.53 13.83
C ALA A 248 -33.82 12.44 12.92
N GLY A 249 -32.51 12.49 12.62
CA GLY A 249 -31.83 11.55 11.73
C GLY A 249 -32.00 11.85 10.25
N THR A 250 -32.51 13.03 9.89
CA THR A 250 -32.65 13.48 8.50
C THR A 250 -31.30 13.95 7.97
N HIS A 251 -30.91 13.51 6.77
CA HIS A 251 -29.68 13.98 6.11
C HIS A 251 -29.82 15.45 5.71
N ILE A 252 -28.97 16.30 6.28
CA ILE A 252 -28.98 17.76 6.08
C ILE A 252 -27.80 18.26 5.22
N GLY A 253 -26.87 17.39 4.84
CA GLY A 253 -25.75 17.75 3.98
C GLY A 253 -24.46 17.04 4.38
N PHE A 254 -23.31 17.64 4.06
CA PHE A 254 -22.00 17.03 4.30
C PHE A 254 -21.02 18.01 4.93
N ALA A 255 -20.21 17.56 5.88
CA ALA A 255 -18.99 18.25 6.28
C ALA A 255 -17.86 17.83 5.34
N LYS A 256 -17.15 18.80 4.79
CA LYS A 256 -16.02 18.56 3.90
C LYS A 256 -14.76 19.24 4.41
N ILE A 257 -13.72 18.43 4.54
CA ILE A 257 -12.39 18.87 4.94
C ILE A 257 -11.44 18.60 3.78
N THR A 258 -10.60 19.57 3.43
CA THR A 258 -9.58 19.39 2.40
C THR A 258 -8.27 19.99 2.87
N ARG A 259 -7.21 19.18 2.86
CA ARG A 259 -5.83 19.62 3.14
C ARG A 259 -5.02 19.61 1.85
N ASP A 260 -4.26 20.68 1.62
CA ASP A 260 -3.24 20.70 0.58
C ASP A 260 -1.99 19.97 1.08
N ILE A 261 -1.63 18.87 0.43
CA ILE A 261 -0.47 18.04 0.76
C ILE A 261 0.51 17.97 -0.42
N THR A 262 0.49 18.98 -1.31
CA THR A 262 1.36 19.05 -2.49
C THR A 262 2.84 19.03 -2.11
N GLU A 263 3.25 19.80 -1.10
CA GLU A 263 4.64 19.84 -0.63
C GLU A 263 5.10 18.50 -0.07
N ARG A 264 4.24 17.85 0.75
CA ARG A 264 4.50 16.50 1.27
C ARG A 264 4.68 15.49 0.15
N LYS A 265 3.82 15.52 -0.87
CA LYS A 265 3.91 14.60 -2.02
C LYS A 265 5.19 14.84 -2.84
N ARG A 266 5.57 16.10 -3.08
CA ARG A 266 6.82 16.45 -3.78
C ARG A 266 8.05 15.96 -3.03
N SER A 267 8.11 16.19 -1.72
CA SER A 267 9.24 15.73 -0.90
C SER A 267 9.36 14.21 -0.91
N GLN A 268 8.23 13.49 -0.82
CA GLN A 268 8.22 12.04 -0.95
C GLN A 268 8.75 11.56 -2.32
N ASP A 269 8.25 12.16 -3.41
CA ASP A 269 8.68 11.81 -4.76
C ASP A 269 10.18 12.12 -5.00
N GLU A 270 10.70 13.20 -4.42
CA GLU A 270 12.13 13.54 -4.46
C GLU A 270 12.98 12.52 -3.68
N MET A 271 12.54 12.10 -2.49
CA MET A 271 13.23 11.08 -1.71
C MET A 271 13.26 9.74 -2.43
N ASP A 272 12.16 9.33 -3.05
CA ASP A 272 12.08 8.07 -3.79
C ASP A 272 13.01 8.08 -5.01
N ARG A 273 13.03 9.19 -5.77
CA ARG A 273 14.00 9.38 -6.87
C ARG A 273 15.45 9.35 -6.39
N ALA A 274 15.75 9.98 -5.25
CA ALA A 274 17.11 9.98 -4.69
C ALA A 274 17.54 8.57 -4.27
N ARG A 275 16.62 7.77 -3.71
CA ARG A 275 16.87 6.35 -3.36
C ARG A 275 17.12 5.51 -4.60
N GLU A 276 16.32 5.66 -5.64
CA GLU A 276 16.52 4.97 -6.92
C GLU A 276 17.87 5.33 -7.54
N ALA A 277 18.23 6.61 -7.55
CA ALA A 277 19.52 7.08 -8.04
C ALA A 277 20.69 6.53 -7.23
N LEU A 278 20.58 6.48 -5.90
CA LEU A 278 21.60 5.90 -5.03
C LEU A 278 21.75 4.39 -5.26
N ALA A 279 20.65 3.66 -5.37
CA ALA A 279 20.66 2.23 -5.68
C ALA A 279 21.34 1.97 -7.03
N GLN A 280 21.07 2.80 -8.04
CA GLN A 280 21.73 2.71 -9.35
C GLN A 280 23.23 3.04 -9.26
N ALA A 281 23.63 4.04 -8.47
CA ALA A 281 25.04 4.39 -8.25
C ALA A 281 25.81 3.27 -7.54
N GLN A 282 25.23 2.67 -6.49
CA GLN A 282 25.81 1.51 -5.81
C GLN A 282 25.96 0.30 -6.74
N LYS A 283 24.98 0.09 -7.64
CA LYS A 283 25.07 -0.94 -8.68
C LYS A 283 26.23 -0.66 -9.65
N LEU A 284 26.38 0.59 -10.11
CA LEU A 284 27.49 1.00 -10.98
C LEU A 284 28.85 0.85 -10.30
N GLU A 285 28.95 1.19 -9.02
CA GLU A 285 30.17 0.98 -8.21
C GLU A 285 30.52 -0.51 -8.08
N ALA A 286 29.52 -1.37 -7.84
CA ALA A 286 29.71 -2.82 -7.82
C ALA A 286 30.16 -3.35 -9.20
N ILE A 287 29.59 -2.85 -10.29
CA ILE A 287 30.03 -3.18 -11.67
C ILE A 287 31.49 -2.74 -11.90
N GLY A 288 31.88 -1.55 -11.41
CA GLY A 288 33.26 -1.05 -11.49
C GLY A 288 34.26 -1.97 -10.80
N ARG A 289 33.94 -2.47 -9.59
CA ARG A 289 34.76 -3.47 -8.88
C ARG A 289 34.77 -4.83 -9.57
N LEU A 290 33.63 -5.27 -10.11
CA LEU A 290 33.51 -6.52 -10.86
C LEU A 290 34.38 -6.53 -12.11
N THR A 291 34.41 -5.43 -12.86
CA THR A 291 35.16 -5.36 -14.13
C THR A 291 36.64 -5.67 -13.93
N GLY A 292 37.24 -5.24 -12.81
CA GLY A 292 38.64 -5.52 -12.48
C GLY A 292 38.90 -6.98 -12.11
N GLY A 293 38.08 -7.58 -11.24
CA GLY A 293 38.24 -8.98 -10.82
C GLY A 293 37.91 -9.98 -11.93
N VAL A 294 36.87 -9.70 -12.71
CA VAL A 294 36.41 -10.54 -13.81
C VAL A 294 37.40 -10.53 -14.97
N ALA A 295 37.96 -9.37 -15.32
CA ALA A 295 38.98 -9.29 -16.38
C ALA A 295 40.22 -10.11 -16.01
N HIS A 296 40.63 -10.10 -14.75
CA HIS A 296 41.72 -10.92 -14.24
C HIS A 296 41.43 -12.42 -14.40
N ASP A 297 40.23 -12.86 -14.01
CA ASP A 297 39.85 -14.28 -14.10
C ASP A 297 39.69 -14.75 -15.56
N PHE A 298 39.16 -13.90 -16.43
CA PHE A 298 39.09 -14.16 -17.87
C PHE A 298 40.49 -14.32 -18.47
N ASN A 299 41.42 -13.44 -18.13
CA ASN A 299 42.81 -13.51 -18.56
C ASN A 299 43.51 -14.79 -18.06
N ASN A 300 43.20 -15.26 -16.86
CA ASN A 300 43.74 -16.51 -16.33
C ASN A 300 43.26 -17.73 -17.13
N LEU A 301 41.98 -17.78 -17.46
CA LEU A 301 41.42 -18.86 -18.29
C LEU A 301 42.02 -18.86 -19.70
N LEU A 302 42.12 -17.68 -20.32
CA LEU A 302 42.77 -17.52 -21.63
C LEU A 302 44.24 -17.92 -21.61
N THR A 303 44.95 -17.64 -20.52
CA THR A 303 46.35 -18.07 -20.35
C THR A 303 46.46 -19.58 -20.33
N VAL A 304 45.60 -20.29 -19.60
CA VAL A 304 45.58 -21.76 -19.56
C VAL A 304 45.26 -22.36 -20.93
N ILE A 305 44.26 -21.82 -21.64
CA ILE A 305 43.90 -22.28 -22.98
C ILE A 305 45.09 -22.10 -23.93
N ARG A 306 45.67 -20.89 -23.98
CA ARG A 306 46.78 -20.56 -24.88
C ARG A 306 48.01 -21.41 -24.61
N SER A 307 48.41 -21.55 -23.35
CA SER A 307 49.58 -22.36 -22.97
C SER A 307 49.38 -23.84 -23.27
N SER A 308 48.18 -24.39 -23.00
CA SER A 308 47.86 -25.78 -23.33
C SER A 308 47.88 -26.02 -24.83
N VAL A 309 47.31 -25.13 -25.66
CA VAL A 309 47.36 -25.23 -27.13
C VAL A 309 48.80 -25.17 -27.66
N GLU A 310 49.62 -24.27 -27.13
CA GLU A 310 51.03 -24.16 -27.55
C GLU A 310 51.84 -25.41 -27.20
N LEU A 311 51.59 -26.02 -26.04
CA LEU A 311 52.23 -27.27 -25.64
C LEU A 311 51.70 -28.48 -26.44
N LEU A 312 50.43 -28.47 -26.82
CA LEU A 312 49.79 -29.49 -27.67
C LEU A 312 50.44 -29.56 -29.06
N ARG A 313 50.84 -28.41 -29.62
CA ARG A 313 51.58 -28.34 -30.89
C ARG A 313 52.99 -28.92 -30.81
N ARG A 314 53.58 -29.01 -29.61
CA ARG A 314 54.96 -29.46 -29.36
C ARG A 314 55.05 -30.91 -28.87
N THR A 315 53.93 -31.62 -28.73
CA THR A 315 53.88 -32.87 -27.95
C THR A 315 54.47 -34.11 -28.65
N GLY A 316 54.85 -34.01 -29.93
CA GLY A 316 55.70 -35.01 -30.60
C GLY A 316 55.23 -36.47 -30.56
N GLY A 317 53.93 -36.74 -30.34
CA GLY A 317 53.37 -38.10 -30.28
C GLY A 317 53.08 -38.67 -28.88
N ASP A 318 53.37 -37.96 -27.79
CA ASP A 318 53.01 -38.40 -26.42
C ASP A 318 51.50 -38.21 -26.16
N GLU A 319 50.75 -39.30 -26.35
CA GLU A 319 49.28 -39.36 -26.20
C GLU A 319 48.81 -38.92 -24.80
N ALA A 320 49.55 -39.28 -23.74
CA ALA A 320 49.16 -38.95 -22.36
C ALA A 320 49.27 -37.45 -22.09
N ARG A 321 50.32 -36.80 -22.60
CA ARG A 321 50.45 -35.33 -22.52
C ARG A 321 49.42 -34.64 -23.40
N ARG A 322 49.13 -35.18 -24.59
CA ARG A 322 48.11 -34.63 -25.49
C ARG A 322 46.75 -34.61 -24.80
N THR A 323 46.31 -35.74 -24.24
CA THR A 323 45.04 -35.85 -23.50
C THR A 323 44.99 -34.85 -22.35
N ARG A 324 46.06 -34.74 -21.54
CA ARG A 324 46.11 -33.79 -20.42
C ARG A 324 45.94 -32.33 -20.85
N TYR A 325 46.54 -31.93 -21.97
CA TYR A 325 46.38 -30.57 -22.49
C TYR A 325 44.99 -30.32 -23.09
N VAL A 326 44.40 -31.32 -23.77
CA VAL A 326 43.01 -31.25 -24.24
C VAL A 326 42.04 -31.08 -23.06
N GLU A 327 42.19 -31.87 -22.00
CA GLU A 327 41.38 -31.76 -20.78
C GLU A 327 41.53 -30.38 -20.11
N ALA A 328 42.76 -29.86 -20.01
CA ALA A 328 42.99 -28.53 -19.44
C ALA A 328 42.33 -27.39 -20.26
N ILE A 329 42.24 -27.54 -21.58
CA ILE A 329 41.54 -26.59 -22.46
C ILE A 329 40.02 -26.70 -22.24
N ALA A 330 39.48 -27.92 -22.21
CA ALA A 330 38.06 -28.17 -21.97
C ALA A 330 37.61 -27.59 -20.61
N ASP A 331 38.34 -27.89 -19.54
CA ASP A 331 38.08 -27.36 -18.20
C ASP A 331 38.12 -25.83 -18.15
N ALA A 332 39.06 -25.20 -18.86
CA ALA A 332 39.17 -23.75 -18.91
C ALA A 332 38.03 -23.12 -19.71
N ALA A 333 37.58 -23.75 -20.80
CA ALA A 333 36.43 -23.33 -21.58
C ALA A 333 35.12 -23.46 -20.79
N ASP A 334 34.93 -24.55 -20.05
CA ASP A 334 33.76 -24.76 -19.19
C ASP A 334 33.69 -23.72 -18.07
N ARG A 335 34.83 -23.41 -17.45
CA ARG A 335 34.94 -22.32 -16.46
C ARG A 335 34.63 -20.95 -17.07
N ALA A 336 35.09 -20.67 -18.29
CA ALA A 336 34.80 -19.43 -18.98
C ALA A 336 33.29 -19.31 -19.27
N ALA A 337 32.66 -20.38 -19.72
CA ALA A 337 31.21 -20.42 -19.95
C ALA A 337 30.43 -20.19 -18.64
N LEU A 338 30.86 -20.78 -17.52
CA LEU A 338 30.24 -20.57 -16.20
C LEU A 338 30.36 -19.11 -15.73
N LEU A 339 31.56 -18.52 -15.81
CA LEU A 339 31.80 -17.13 -15.43
C LEU A 339 30.93 -16.18 -16.26
N THR A 340 30.83 -16.42 -17.57
CA THR A 340 30.02 -15.62 -18.48
C THR A 340 28.53 -15.70 -18.11
N ARG A 341 28.02 -16.89 -17.80
CA ARG A 341 26.64 -17.08 -17.31
C ARG A 341 26.38 -16.31 -16.01
N GLN A 342 27.31 -16.32 -15.08
CA GLN A 342 27.17 -15.62 -13.79
C GLN A 342 27.15 -14.09 -13.95
N LEU A 343 27.99 -13.54 -14.84
CA LEU A 343 27.99 -12.10 -15.14
C LEU A 343 26.69 -11.64 -15.79
N LEU A 344 26.18 -12.44 -16.72
CA LEU A 344 24.92 -12.16 -17.40
C LEU A 344 23.73 -12.30 -16.46
N ALA A 345 23.74 -13.29 -15.54
CA ALA A 345 22.74 -13.42 -14.50
C ALA A 345 22.70 -12.18 -13.58
N PHE A 346 23.86 -11.58 -13.27
CA PHE A 346 23.96 -10.34 -12.49
C PHE A 346 23.52 -9.09 -13.28
N ALA A 347 23.81 -9.05 -14.59
CA ALA A 347 23.43 -7.93 -15.45
C ALA A 347 21.92 -7.89 -15.78
N ARG A 348 21.20 -9.00 -15.63
CA ARG A 348 19.77 -9.10 -15.97
C ARG A 348 18.91 -8.22 -15.05
N GLN A 349 18.26 -7.23 -15.65
CA GLN A 349 16.97 -6.70 -15.20
C GLN A 349 15.90 -7.38 -16.05
N GLN A 350 15.26 -8.43 -15.54
CA GLN A 350 14.04 -8.92 -16.16
C GLN A 350 12.86 -8.70 -15.21
N PRO A 351 11.72 -8.19 -15.71
CA PRO A 351 10.46 -8.35 -15.01
C PRO A 351 10.16 -9.85 -14.88
N LEU A 352 9.77 -10.28 -13.68
CA LEU A 352 9.37 -11.67 -13.42
C LEU A 352 8.31 -12.12 -14.42
N ARG A 353 8.38 -13.38 -14.86
CA ARG A 353 7.32 -14.03 -15.63
C ARG A 353 6.55 -14.99 -14.71
N PRO A 354 5.59 -14.48 -13.92
CA PRO A 354 4.83 -15.33 -13.02
C PRO A 354 4.04 -16.37 -13.82
N GLU A 355 4.27 -17.64 -13.50
CA GLU A 355 3.47 -18.77 -13.95
C GLU A 355 2.93 -19.55 -12.75
N VAL A 356 1.77 -20.19 -12.95
CA VAL A 356 1.11 -20.98 -11.91
C VAL A 356 1.54 -22.43 -12.00
N PHE A 357 2.25 -22.93 -11.00
CA PHE A 357 2.78 -24.30 -11.00
C PHE A 357 2.71 -24.98 -9.63
N HIS A 358 2.73 -26.33 -9.67
CA HIS A 358 2.77 -27.17 -8.48
C HIS A 358 4.21 -27.38 -8.04
N VAL A 359 4.56 -26.94 -6.83
CA VAL A 359 5.94 -27.00 -6.30
C VAL A 359 6.45 -28.44 -6.23
N GLY A 360 5.67 -29.35 -5.67
CA GLY A 360 6.05 -30.77 -5.56
C GLY A 360 6.41 -31.43 -6.90
N THR A 361 5.53 -31.31 -7.91
CA THR A 361 5.77 -31.82 -9.26
C THR A 361 7.00 -31.19 -9.91
N ARG A 362 7.19 -29.87 -9.74
CA ARG A 362 8.34 -29.16 -10.34
C ARG A 362 9.66 -29.60 -9.73
N VAL A 363 9.75 -29.64 -8.40
CA VAL A 363 10.98 -30.11 -7.73
C VAL A 363 11.23 -31.60 -8.00
N ALA A 364 10.18 -32.42 -8.11
CA ALA A 364 10.32 -33.82 -8.52
C ALA A 364 10.92 -33.96 -9.92
N ALA A 365 10.57 -33.09 -10.88
CA ALA A 365 11.17 -33.07 -12.21
C ALA A 365 12.67 -32.71 -12.17
N MET A 366 13.11 -31.93 -11.18
CA MET A 366 14.52 -31.54 -11.00
C MET A 366 15.35 -32.61 -10.28
N LYS A 367 14.73 -33.66 -9.71
CA LYS A 367 15.38 -34.66 -8.86
C LYS A 367 16.67 -35.23 -9.46
N GLN A 368 16.64 -35.68 -10.71
CA GLN A 368 17.80 -36.28 -11.39
C GLN A 368 18.95 -35.27 -11.58
N MET A 369 18.62 -34.00 -11.84
CA MET A 369 19.62 -32.95 -12.01
C MET A 369 20.26 -32.58 -10.66
N ILE A 370 19.46 -32.52 -9.59
CA ILE A 370 19.95 -32.30 -8.21
C ILE A 370 20.84 -33.48 -7.76
N GLU A 371 20.44 -34.72 -8.04
CA GLU A 371 21.25 -35.93 -7.80
C GLU A 371 22.63 -35.84 -8.46
N THR A 372 22.66 -35.44 -9.73
CA THR A 372 23.92 -35.29 -10.49
C THR A 372 24.78 -34.15 -9.94
N LEU A 373 24.16 -33.03 -9.54
CA LEU A 373 24.84 -31.84 -9.08
C LEU A 373 25.46 -32.01 -7.68
N VAL A 374 24.72 -32.61 -6.75
CA VAL A 374 25.17 -32.82 -5.36
C VAL A 374 26.15 -33.99 -5.29
N GLY A 375 25.95 -35.03 -6.11
CA GLY A 375 26.83 -36.19 -6.22
C GLY A 375 26.54 -37.28 -5.19
N ALA A 376 27.12 -38.46 -5.40
CA ALA A 376 26.78 -39.70 -4.68
C ALA A 376 27.12 -39.71 -3.17
N GLN A 377 27.89 -38.72 -2.69
CA GLN A 377 28.31 -38.64 -1.28
C GLN A 377 27.24 -38.01 -0.37
N VAL A 378 26.20 -37.38 -0.94
CA VAL A 378 25.12 -36.77 -0.17
C VAL A 378 23.83 -37.57 -0.41
N ARG A 379 23.18 -37.98 0.68
CA ARG A 379 21.88 -38.64 0.62
C ARG A 379 20.78 -37.59 0.41
N LEU A 380 20.01 -37.74 -0.66
CA LEU A 380 18.88 -36.86 -0.95
C LEU A 380 17.56 -37.43 -0.42
N GLU A 381 16.80 -36.58 0.25
CA GLU A 381 15.45 -36.87 0.73
C GLU A 381 14.47 -35.83 0.19
N PHE A 382 13.34 -36.28 -0.34
CA PHE A 382 12.30 -35.42 -0.93
C PHE A 382 10.96 -35.71 -0.24
N GLU A 383 10.36 -34.68 0.36
CA GLU A 383 9.09 -34.81 1.10
C GLU A 383 8.06 -33.78 0.61
N PHE A 384 7.17 -34.24 -0.28
CA PHE A 384 6.14 -33.39 -0.91
C PHE A 384 4.71 -33.93 -0.78
N ALA A 385 4.52 -35.10 -0.15
CA ALA A 385 3.26 -35.85 -0.18
C ALA A 385 2.07 -35.11 0.46
N ALA A 386 2.34 -34.13 1.34
CA ALA A 386 1.31 -33.34 2.02
C ALA A 386 1.03 -31.98 1.34
N CYS A 387 1.75 -31.63 0.27
CA CYS A 387 1.68 -30.31 -0.36
C CYS A 387 0.76 -30.34 -1.57
N GLN A 388 -0.34 -29.57 -1.52
CA GLN A 388 -1.29 -29.42 -2.64
C GLN A 388 -1.35 -27.97 -3.16
N GLY A 389 -0.59 -27.05 -2.54
CA GLY A 389 -0.57 -25.65 -2.93
C GLY A 389 0.11 -25.39 -4.28
N MET A 390 -0.54 -24.56 -5.09
CA MET A 390 0.06 -23.94 -6.27
C MET A 390 0.65 -22.58 -5.87
N ILE A 391 1.70 -22.15 -6.56
CA ILE A 391 2.25 -20.79 -6.43
C ILE A 391 2.22 -20.09 -7.79
N GLU A 392 2.19 -18.77 -7.79
CA GLU A 392 2.33 -17.93 -8.97
C GLU A 392 3.67 -17.19 -8.89
N ALA A 393 4.69 -17.73 -9.56
CA ALA A 393 6.06 -17.21 -9.48
C ALA A 393 6.82 -17.44 -10.79
N ASP A 394 7.95 -16.76 -10.96
CA ASP A 394 8.86 -17.06 -12.08
C ASP A 394 9.54 -18.40 -11.83
N ALA A 395 9.20 -19.38 -12.64
CA ALA A 395 9.60 -20.74 -12.34
C ALA A 395 11.04 -21.06 -12.74
N GLY A 396 11.62 -20.30 -13.68
CA GLY A 396 13.05 -20.37 -13.97
C GLY A 396 13.89 -19.82 -12.81
N GLN A 397 13.42 -18.73 -12.18
CA GLN A 397 14.04 -18.23 -10.95
C GLN A 397 13.84 -19.17 -9.76
N PHE A 398 12.68 -19.82 -9.65
CA PHE A 398 12.45 -20.86 -8.64
C PHE A 398 13.44 -22.02 -8.79
N ASP A 399 13.59 -22.57 -10.00
CA ASP A 399 14.53 -23.67 -10.27
C ASP A 399 15.96 -23.26 -9.93
N THR A 400 16.35 -22.05 -10.34
CA THR A 400 17.67 -21.47 -10.04
C THR A 400 17.89 -21.33 -8.52
N ALA A 401 16.85 -20.91 -7.78
CA ALA A 401 16.93 -20.77 -6.34
C ALA A 401 17.16 -22.11 -5.64
N ILE A 402 16.44 -23.17 -6.05
CA ILE A 402 16.64 -24.53 -5.53
C ILE A 402 18.04 -25.05 -5.85
N PHE A 403 18.56 -24.84 -7.06
CA PHE A 403 19.94 -25.22 -7.40
C PHE A 403 20.98 -24.47 -6.57
N ASN A 404 20.85 -23.16 -6.42
CA ASN A 404 21.78 -22.36 -5.61
C ASN A 404 21.83 -22.86 -4.17
N MET A 405 20.68 -23.24 -3.60
CA MET A 405 20.61 -23.82 -2.26
C MET A 405 21.21 -25.22 -2.20
N ALA A 406 20.95 -26.08 -3.18
CA ALA A 406 21.53 -27.42 -3.25
C ALA A 406 23.07 -27.40 -3.42
N ILE A 407 23.61 -26.47 -4.21
CA ILE A 407 25.06 -26.25 -4.34
C ILE A 407 25.65 -25.80 -3.00
N ASN A 408 25.00 -24.85 -2.32
CA ASN A 408 25.47 -24.38 -1.02
C ASN A 408 25.46 -25.48 0.04
N ALA A 409 24.41 -26.31 0.07
CA ALA A 409 24.32 -27.49 0.93
C ALA A 409 25.44 -28.49 0.65
N LYS A 410 25.69 -28.83 -0.63
CA LYS A 410 26.79 -29.71 -1.04
C LYS A 410 28.14 -29.19 -0.54
N ASP A 411 28.42 -27.91 -0.77
CA ASP A 411 29.69 -27.31 -0.39
C ASP A 411 29.87 -27.24 1.14
N ALA A 412 28.77 -27.19 1.90
CA ALA A 412 28.77 -27.28 3.36
C ALA A 412 28.96 -28.73 3.87
N MET A 413 28.91 -29.74 2.98
CA MET A 413 29.04 -31.17 3.29
C MET A 413 30.21 -31.82 2.54
N PRO A 414 31.48 -31.38 2.74
CA PRO A 414 32.63 -31.88 1.99
C PRO A 414 32.94 -33.37 2.22
N ASN A 415 32.45 -33.95 3.32
CA ASN A 415 32.61 -35.36 3.68
C ASN A 415 31.35 -36.21 3.41
N GLY A 416 30.38 -35.66 2.68
CA GLY A 416 29.05 -36.22 2.56
C GLY A 416 28.11 -35.83 3.70
N GLY A 417 26.85 -36.22 3.60
CA GLY A 417 25.79 -35.85 4.55
C GLY A 417 24.40 -36.11 3.99
N GLN A 418 23.39 -35.42 4.51
CA GLN A 418 22.02 -35.49 4.04
C GLN A 418 21.53 -34.11 3.60
N LEU A 419 20.88 -34.06 2.45
CA LEU A 419 20.14 -32.90 1.97
C LEU A 419 18.67 -33.28 1.82
N LYS A 420 17.83 -32.66 2.62
CA LYS A 420 16.38 -32.84 2.62
C LYS A 420 15.71 -31.63 1.98
N ILE A 421 14.85 -31.88 0.99
CA ILE A 421 14.02 -30.86 0.35
C ILE A 421 12.56 -31.22 0.61
N SER A 422 11.83 -30.32 1.25
CA SER A 422 10.42 -30.54 1.60
C SER A 422 9.55 -29.34 1.27
N ALA A 423 8.26 -29.59 1.07
CA ALA A 423 7.27 -28.52 0.93
C ALA A 423 6.03 -28.82 1.77
N ARG A 424 5.48 -27.80 2.43
CA ARG A 424 4.24 -27.89 3.21
C ARG A 424 3.43 -26.61 3.10
N ASP A 425 2.10 -26.73 3.17
CA ASP A 425 1.21 -25.59 3.27
C ASP A 425 1.27 -24.99 4.70
N VAL A 426 1.29 -23.66 4.82
CA VAL A 426 1.31 -22.95 6.11
C VAL A 426 0.36 -21.75 6.07
N GLU A 427 -0.42 -21.56 7.12
CA GLU A 427 -1.42 -20.48 7.22
C GLU A 427 -0.80 -19.11 7.52
N GLU A 428 0.39 -19.08 8.13
CA GLU A 428 1.10 -17.84 8.45
C GLU A 428 2.63 -18.03 8.41
N ILE A 429 3.34 -16.94 8.09
CA ILE A 429 4.79 -16.82 8.26
C ILE A 429 5.10 -16.61 9.76
N PRO A 430 6.12 -17.28 10.33
CA PRO A 430 6.51 -17.12 11.73
C PRO A 430 6.72 -15.65 12.15
N PRO A 431 6.24 -15.24 13.35
CA PRO A 431 6.25 -13.84 13.79
C PRO A 431 7.64 -13.17 13.81
N ALA A 432 8.70 -13.95 14.04
CA ALA A 432 10.08 -13.46 14.14
C ALA A 432 10.64 -12.86 12.83
N LEU A 433 9.95 -13.07 11.69
CA LEU A 433 10.36 -12.60 10.36
C LEU A 433 9.49 -11.44 9.84
N ARG A 434 8.52 -10.94 10.63
CA ARG A 434 7.56 -9.90 10.20
C ARG A 434 8.15 -8.49 10.25
N GLN A 435 8.09 -7.76 9.13
CA GLN A 435 8.04 -6.28 9.15
C GLN A 435 6.59 -5.74 9.06
N ALA A 436 5.63 -6.54 8.61
CA ALA A 436 4.18 -6.29 8.68
C ALA A 436 3.41 -7.63 8.62
N ALA A 437 2.19 -7.67 9.15
CA ALA A 437 1.35 -8.88 9.18
C ALA A 437 0.82 -9.22 7.77
N ALA A 438 1.56 -10.06 7.04
CA ALA A 438 1.02 -10.74 5.86
C ALA A 438 0.17 -11.92 6.37
N HIS A 439 -1.13 -11.69 6.55
CA HIS A 439 -2.12 -12.77 6.70
C HIS A 439 -2.45 -13.30 5.30
N GLY A 440 -2.33 -14.61 5.09
CA GLY A 440 -2.61 -15.27 3.82
C GLY A 440 -2.04 -16.68 3.77
N ASP A 441 -2.59 -17.54 2.92
CA ASP A 441 -2.10 -18.91 2.73
C ASP A 441 -0.73 -18.89 2.03
N PHE A 442 0.29 -19.48 2.65
CA PHE A 442 1.64 -19.63 2.09
C PHE A 442 2.00 -21.09 1.88
N LEU A 443 2.99 -21.32 1.02
CA LEU A 443 3.66 -22.58 0.83
C LEU A 443 5.11 -22.43 1.28
N ALA A 444 5.51 -23.24 2.26
CA ALA A 444 6.86 -23.25 2.80
C ALA A 444 7.69 -24.33 2.10
N VAL A 445 8.75 -23.94 1.39
CA VAL A 445 9.74 -24.83 0.78
C VAL A 445 11.00 -24.81 1.65
N SER A 446 11.32 -25.94 2.28
CA SER A 446 12.48 -26.06 3.16
C SER A 446 13.59 -26.87 2.49
N ILE A 447 14.81 -26.33 2.53
CA ILE A 447 16.04 -26.96 2.07
C ILE A 447 16.97 -27.09 3.28
N GLU A 448 17.17 -28.32 3.74
CA GLU A 448 17.88 -28.64 4.97
C GLU A 448 19.11 -29.51 4.68
N ASP A 449 20.28 -29.06 5.10
CA ASP A 449 21.53 -29.79 5.03
C ASP A 449 22.07 -30.14 6.42
N THR A 450 22.84 -31.24 6.50
CA THR A 450 23.58 -31.64 7.70
C THR A 450 25.05 -31.22 7.63
N GLY A 451 25.33 -30.07 7.01
CA GLY A 451 26.67 -29.56 6.77
C GLY A 451 27.31 -28.88 7.99
N THR A 452 28.36 -28.11 7.74
CA THR A 452 29.12 -27.41 8.80
C THR A 452 28.33 -26.34 9.55
N GLY A 453 27.17 -25.93 9.04
CA GLY A 453 26.40 -24.81 9.58
C GLY A 453 27.07 -23.44 9.34
N ILE A 454 26.39 -22.39 9.79
CA ILE A 454 26.76 -20.98 9.63
C ILE A 454 26.89 -20.35 11.02
N GLU A 455 28.00 -19.65 11.24
CA GLU A 455 28.26 -18.85 12.45
C GLU A 455 27.18 -17.78 12.67
N PRO A 456 26.69 -17.56 13.91
CA PRO A 456 25.65 -16.56 14.19
C PRO A 456 26.01 -15.13 13.75
N SER A 457 27.30 -14.77 13.86
CA SER A 457 27.83 -13.48 13.40
C SER A 457 27.70 -13.28 11.88
N THR A 458 27.67 -14.37 11.13
CA THR A 458 27.64 -14.39 9.67
C THR A 458 26.21 -14.38 9.11
N LEU A 459 25.23 -14.91 9.85
CA LEU A 459 23.83 -15.00 9.41
C LEU A 459 23.22 -13.67 8.93
N SER A 460 23.63 -12.55 9.53
CA SER A 460 23.14 -11.21 9.15
C SER A 460 23.57 -10.76 7.75
N ARG A 461 24.61 -11.38 7.19
CA ARG A 461 25.28 -10.95 5.95
C ARG A 461 25.18 -11.95 4.81
N ILE A 462 24.61 -13.13 5.04
CA ILE A 462 24.57 -14.21 4.02
C ILE A 462 23.78 -13.86 2.76
N PHE A 463 22.87 -12.89 2.86
CA PHE A 463 22.09 -12.38 1.73
C PHE A 463 22.72 -11.13 1.09
N ASP A 464 23.79 -10.59 1.68
CA ASP A 464 24.52 -9.47 1.09
C ASP A 464 25.15 -9.92 -0.23
N PRO A 465 24.96 -9.18 -1.34
CA PRO A 465 25.64 -9.49 -2.58
C PRO A 465 27.16 -9.58 -2.40
N PHE A 466 27.78 -10.61 -2.97
CA PHE A 466 29.22 -10.89 -2.94
C PHE A 466 29.77 -11.34 -1.57
N PHE A 467 28.91 -11.50 -0.56
CA PHE A 467 29.34 -12.08 0.69
C PHE A 467 29.55 -13.59 0.53
N THR A 468 30.77 -14.06 0.82
CA THR A 468 31.12 -15.48 0.79
C THR A 468 32.16 -15.78 1.87
N THR A 469 32.00 -16.93 2.54
CA THR A 469 33.00 -17.50 3.44
C THR A 469 33.95 -18.46 2.72
N LYS A 470 33.69 -18.75 1.44
CA LYS A 470 34.47 -19.67 0.60
C LYS A 470 35.67 -18.94 -0.04
N PRO A 471 36.77 -19.64 -0.34
CA PRO A 471 37.91 -19.07 -1.08
C PRO A 471 37.45 -18.45 -2.41
N VAL A 472 38.17 -17.43 -2.88
CA VAL A 472 37.85 -16.62 -4.08
C VAL A 472 37.57 -17.47 -5.33
N THR A 473 38.10 -18.69 -5.41
CA THR A 473 37.92 -19.62 -6.53
C THR A 473 36.67 -20.49 -6.47
N LYS A 474 35.92 -20.50 -5.36
CA LYS A 474 34.80 -21.44 -5.11
C LYS A 474 33.46 -20.80 -4.77
N GLY A 475 33.38 -19.48 -4.63
CA GLY A 475 32.12 -18.82 -4.29
C GLY A 475 32.06 -17.37 -4.75
N THR A 476 31.09 -17.05 -5.60
CA THR A 476 30.83 -15.67 -6.07
C THR A 476 30.09 -14.81 -5.06
N GLY A 477 29.54 -15.41 -4.00
CA GLY A 477 28.68 -14.72 -3.01
C GLY A 477 27.37 -14.19 -3.60
N LEU A 478 26.97 -14.65 -4.79
CA LEU A 478 25.77 -14.18 -5.48
C LEU A 478 24.58 -15.15 -5.38
N GLY A 479 24.82 -16.41 -5.03
CA GLY A 479 23.76 -17.43 -5.04
C GLY A 479 22.62 -17.14 -4.05
N LEU A 480 22.94 -16.83 -2.79
CA LEU A 480 21.93 -16.55 -1.76
C LEU A 480 21.25 -15.19 -1.95
N SER A 481 21.96 -14.18 -2.46
CA SER A 481 21.36 -12.87 -2.76
C SER A 481 20.36 -12.94 -3.93
N GLN A 482 20.61 -13.81 -4.92
CA GLN A 482 19.64 -14.13 -5.97
C GLN A 482 18.41 -14.84 -5.43
N VAL A 483 18.58 -15.82 -4.53
CA VAL A 483 17.44 -16.51 -3.90
C VAL A 483 16.59 -15.52 -3.10
N TYR A 484 17.24 -14.65 -2.30
CA TYR A 484 16.55 -13.60 -1.56
C TYR A 484 15.76 -12.66 -2.48
N GLY A 485 16.38 -12.22 -3.59
CA GLY A 485 15.73 -11.38 -4.60
C GLY A 485 14.50 -12.02 -5.22
N PHE A 486 14.61 -13.29 -5.65
CA PHE A 486 13.50 -14.07 -6.20
C PHE A 486 12.31 -14.16 -5.22
N VAL A 487 12.58 -14.53 -3.97
CA VAL A 487 11.55 -14.72 -2.93
C VAL A 487 10.83 -13.41 -2.68
N LYS A 488 11.56 -12.30 -2.52
CA LYS A 488 10.97 -10.98 -2.27
C LYS A 488 10.17 -10.46 -3.46
N GLN A 489 10.67 -10.63 -4.68
CA GLN A 489 9.95 -10.22 -5.89
C GLN A 489 8.69 -11.05 -6.13
N SER A 490 8.67 -12.31 -5.65
CA SER A 490 7.49 -13.19 -5.67
C SER A 490 6.50 -12.92 -4.52
N GLY A 491 6.69 -11.85 -3.75
CA GLY A 491 5.83 -11.50 -2.61
C GLY A 491 5.99 -12.41 -1.38
N GLY A 492 7.09 -13.16 -1.32
CA GLY A 492 7.40 -14.13 -0.27
C GLY A 492 8.42 -13.64 0.78
N GLU A 493 8.75 -14.53 1.71
CA GLU A 493 9.74 -14.32 2.77
C GLU A 493 10.73 -15.48 2.85
N ILE A 494 11.96 -15.24 3.31
CA ILE A 494 12.97 -16.29 3.47
C ILE A 494 13.48 -16.32 4.91
N ALA A 495 13.51 -17.52 5.49
CA ALA A 495 14.06 -17.80 6.80
C ALA A 495 15.32 -18.66 6.69
N VAL A 496 16.22 -18.48 7.65
CA VAL A 496 17.39 -19.34 7.84
C VAL A 496 17.48 -19.75 9.30
N VAL A 497 17.66 -21.04 9.55
CA VAL A 497 18.01 -21.60 10.85
C VAL A 497 19.28 -22.39 10.65
N SER A 498 20.35 -22.03 11.35
CA SER A 498 21.65 -22.70 11.20
C SER A 498 22.33 -22.87 12.55
N ARG A 499 23.04 -23.98 12.71
CA ARG A 499 23.84 -24.29 13.89
C ARG A 499 25.17 -24.89 13.45
N VAL A 500 26.26 -24.31 13.94
CA VAL A 500 27.62 -24.77 13.64
C VAL A 500 27.76 -26.24 14.03
N GLY A 501 28.13 -27.08 13.07
CA GLY A 501 28.30 -28.52 13.21
C GLY A 501 27.03 -29.38 13.10
N GLU A 502 25.84 -28.78 13.08
CA GLU A 502 24.56 -29.51 12.91
C GLU A 502 23.96 -29.33 11.51
N GLY A 503 24.21 -28.18 10.87
CA GLY A 503 23.75 -27.91 9.50
C GLY A 503 22.95 -26.62 9.34
N THR A 504 22.33 -26.45 8.19
CA THR A 504 21.52 -25.26 7.85
C THR A 504 20.20 -25.64 7.21
N CYS A 505 19.13 -24.97 7.63
CA CYS A 505 17.82 -25.05 7.01
C CYS A 505 17.40 -23.67 6.50
N PHE A 506 17.20 -23.56 5.19
CA PHE A 506 16.55 -22.41 4.58
C PHE A 506 15.09 -22.73 4.31
N THR A 507 14.18 -21.79 4.60
CA THR A 507 12.75 -21.94 4.30
C THR A 507 12.26 -20.75 3.49
N LEU A 508 11.75 -21.02 2.29
CA LEU A 508 11.13 -20.06 1.39
C LEU A 508 9.62 -20.07 1.61
N TYR A 509 9.03 -18.96 2.03
CA TYR A 509 7.58 -18.78 2.15
C TYR A 509 7.07 -18.07 0.90
N LEU A 510 6.30 -18.76 0.08
CA LEU A 510 5.76 -18.25 -1.19
C LEU A 510 4.23 -18.16 -1.12
N PRO A 511 3.60 -17.07 -1.60
CA PRO A 511 2.14 -16.95 -1.57
C PRO A 511 1.45 -18.05 -2.37
N ARG A 512 0.43 -18.70 -1.80
CA ARG A 512 -0.38 -19.68 -2.52
C ARG A 512 -1.34 -18.99 -3.48
N THR A 513 -1.64 -19.67 -4.57
CA THR A 513 -2.63 -19.24 -5.55
C THR A 513 -3.67 -20.34 -5.77
N SER A 514 -4.91 -19.92 -5.99
CA SER A 514 -6.02 -20.78 -6.42
C SER A 514 -6.25 -20.73 -7.94
N LYS A 515 -5.42 -19.99 -8.68
CA LYS A 515 -5.48 -19.94 -10.15
C LYS A 515 -5.20 -21.34 -10.73
N PRO A 516 -5.88 -21.74 -11.80
CA PRO A 516 -5.56 -23.00 -12.48
C PRO A 516 -4.20 -22.89 -13.20
N PRO A 517 -3.38 -23.96 -13.23
CA PRO A 517 -2.18 -23.99 -14.03
C PRO A 517 -2.51 -23.85 -15.52
N ALA A 518 -1.68 -23.12 -16.26
CA ALA A 518 -1.74 -23.17 -17.72
C ALA A 518 -1.44 -24.61 -18.15
N VAL A 519 -2.35 -25.23 -18.90
CA VAL A 519 -2.24 -26.63 -19.33
C VAL A 519 -1.00 -26.77 -20.23
N ALA A 520 0.06 -27.37 -19.68
CA ALA A 520 1.15 -27.91 -20.49
C ALA A 520 0.66 -29.22 -21.12
N VAL A 521 0.74 -29.31 -22.45
CA VAL A 521 0.54 -30.57 -23.18
C VAL A 521 1.67 -31.53 -22.75
N PRO A 522 1.37 -32.73 -22.24
CA PRO A 522 2.41 -33.70 -21.91
C PRO A 522 3.07 -34.21 -23.19
N ASP A 523 4.37 -34.03 -23.32
CA ASP A 523 5.19 -34.71 -24.33
C ASP A 523 5.53 -36.10 -23.79
N ASP A 524 4.65 -37.05 -24.12
CA ASP A 524 4.79 -38.46 -23.77
C ASP A 524 5.39 -39.21 -24.96
N SER A 525 6.71 -39.42 -24.96
CA SER A 525 7.33 -40.48 -25.77
C SER A 525 8.72 -40.88 -25.27
N ARG A 526 8.75 -41.75 -24.26
CA ARG A 526 9.80 -42.76 -24.13
C ARG A 526 9.45 -43.93 -25.05
N ASP A 527 10.22 -44.11 -26.13
CA ASP A 527 10.92 -45.37 -26.42
C ASP A 527 11.48 -45.48 -27.86
N VAL A 528 12.56 -46.28 -27.94
CA VAL A 528 13.27 -46.84 -29.12
C VAL A 528 14.16 -45.87 -29.93
N LEU A 529 15.48 -46.11 -29.89
CA LEU A 529 16.47 -45.58 -30.84
C LEU A 529 16.26 -46.20 -32.23
N PRO A 530 15.88 -45.43 -33.27
CA PRO A 530 15.93 -45.90 -34.65
C PRO A 530 17.34 -45.72 -35.23
N ALA A 531 17.64 -46.45 -36.29
CA ALA A 531 18.93 -46.42 -36.98
C ALA A 531 19.35 -45.01 -37.44
N ARG A 532 20.61 -44.66 -37.19
CA ARG A 532 21.27 -43.42 -37.65
C ARG A 532 20.96 -43.14 -39.11
N ARG A 533 20.40 -41.96 -39.40
CA ARG A 533 20.22 -41.42 -40.75
C ARG A 533 21.02 -40.14 -40.88
N ASP A 534 21.78 -40.03 -41.96
CA ASP A 534 22.55 -38.83 -42.29
C ASP A 534 21.56 -37.74 -42.74
N LEU A 535 21.50 -36.63 -41.98
CA LEU A 535 20.72 -35.44 -42.32
C LEU A 535 21.57 -34.48 -43.14
N SER A 536 21.01 -33.89 -44.19
CA SER A 536 21.62 -32.77 -44.88
C SER A 536 21.17 -31.44 -44.26
N ILE A 537 22.12 -30.63 -43.80
CA ILE A 537 21.83 -29.45 -42.95
C ILE A 537 22.26 -28.16 -43.64
N LEU A 538 21.40 -27.14 -43.65
CA LEU A 538 21.77 -25.78 -44.02
C LEU A 538 22.15 -25.00 -42.75
N LEU A 539 23.45 -24.70 -42.58
CA LEU A 539 23.98 -23.90 -41.48
C LEU A 539 23.96 -22.41 -41.87
N VAL A 540 23.35 -21.56 -41.05
CA VAL A 540 23.31 -20.11 -41.25
C VAL A 540 24.05 -19.43 -40.10
N GLU A 541 25.23 -18.88 -40.39
CA GLU A 541 26.16 -18.32 -39.42
C GLU A 541 26.96 -17.20 -40.08
N ASP A 542 26.88 -15.98 -39.53
CA ASP A 542 27.51 -14.78 -40.11
C ASP A 542 29.01 -14.72 -39.83
N ASN A 543 29.47 -15.35 -38.74
CA ASN A 543 30.90 -15.43 -38.44
C ASN A 543 31.58 -16.58 -39.21
N ASP A 544 32.56 -16.24 -40.05
CA ASP A 544 33.27 -17.22 -40.88
C ASP A 544 33.98 -18.33 -40.08
N GLU A 545 34.65 -17.98 -38.98
CA GLU A 545 35.37 -18.95 -38.15
C GLU A 545 34.41 -19.92 -37.44
N VAL A 546 33.29 -19.40 -36.92
CA VAL A 546 32.25 -20.22 -36.27
C VAL A 546 31.53 -21.09 -37.29
N GLY A 547 31.28 -20.56 -38.49
CA GLY A 547 30.62 -21.26 -39.57
C GLY A 547 31.45 -22.42 -40.12
N GLU A 548 32.75 -22.23 -40.35
CA GLU A 548 33.65 -23.30 -40.78
C GLU A 548 33.81 -24.39 -39.72
N PHE A 549 33.94 -23.99 -38.44
CA PHE A 549 33.97 -24.93 -37.33
C PHE A 549 32.67 -25.74 -37.24
N GLY A 550 31.52 -25.07 -37.36
CA GLY A 550 30.21 -25.71 -37.36
C GLY A 550 30.07 -26.73 -38.48
N LEU A 551 30.46 -26.39 -39.72
CA LEU A 551 30.45 -27.34 -40.84
C LEU A 551 31.36 -28.55 -40.60
N GLY A 552 32.57 -28.33 -40.08
CA GLY A 552 33.49 -29.41 -39.74
C GLY A 552 32.89 -30.38 -38.71
N LEU A 553 32.25 -29.84 -37.68
CA LEU A 553 31.58 -30.63 -36.64
C LEU A 553 30.41 -31.45 -37.21
N LEU A 554 29.56 -30.85 -38.05
CA LEU A 554 28.46 -31.56 -38.70
C LEU A 554 28.98 -32.72 -39.58
N HIS A 555 30.06 -32.49 -40.33
CA HIS A 555 30.68 -33.51 -41.18
C HIS A 555 31.25 -34.67 -40.35
N GLU A 556 31.95 -34.39 -39.24
CA GLU A 556 32.45 -35.43 -38.32
C GLU A 556 31.32 -36.24 -37.67
N MET A 557 30.15 -35.62 -37.46
CA MET A 557 28.95 -36.29 -36.93
C MET A 557 28.20 -37.12 -37.99
N GLY A 558 28.63 -37.09 -39.26
CA GLY A 558 27.98 -37.81 -40.36
C GLY A 558 26.80 -37.05 -41.01
N HIS A 559 26.73 -35.73 -40.83
CA HIS A 559 25.67 -34.89 -41.37
C HIS A 559 26.25 -33.90 -42.39
N PRO A 560 26.10 -34.12 -43.71
CA PRO A 560 26.64 -33.21 -44.72
C PRO A 560 25.95 -31.83 -44.64
N GLY A 561 26.75 -30.79 -44.42
CA GLY A 561 26.27 -29.41 -44.26
C GLY A 561 26.59 -28.50 -45.45
N THR A 562 25.74 -27.51 -45.70
CA THR A 562 26.05 -26.34 -46.55
C THR A 562 25.95 -25.07 -45.70
N ARG A 563 26.87 -24.12 -45.83
CA ARG A 563 26.83 -22.86 -45.09
C ARG A 563 26.20 -21.74 -45.93
N ALA A 564 25.44 -20.88 -45.25
CA ALA A 564 25.06 -19.55 -45.69
C ALA A 564 25.61 -18.52 -44.69
N ALA A 565 26.22 -17.44 -45.18
CA ALA A 565 26.77 -16.37 -44.34
C ALA A 565 25.71 -15.33 -43.93
N SER A 566 24.49 -15.43 -44.47
CA SER A 566 23.38 -14.55 -44.12
C SER A 566 22.03 -15.21 -44.38
N ALA A 567 20.98 -14.66 -43.74
CA ALA A 567 19.61 -15.07 -44.01
C ALA A 567 19.19 -14.88 -45.48
N ALA A 568 19.68 -13.83 -46.16
CA ALA A 568 19.38 -13.60 -47.57
C ALA A 568 19.99 -14.68 -48.47
N GLU A 569 21.22 -15.10 -48.18
CA GLU A 569 21.87 -16.20 -48.88
C GLU A 569 21.18 -17.54 -48.59
N ALA A 570 20.78 -17.79 -47.35
CA ALA A 570 20.03 -18.98 -46.96
C ALA A 570 18.73 -19.12 -47.75
N LEU A 571 17.95 -18.04 -47.87
CA LEU A 571 16.71 -18.04 -48.67
C LEU A 571 16.97 -18.33 -50.15
N LYS A 572 18.03 -17.75 -50.74
CA LYS A 572 18.42 -18.01 -52.13
C LYS A 572 18.81 -19.48 -52.37
N ILE A 573 19.53 -20.08 -51.42
CA ILE A 573 19.91 -21.51 -51.45
C ILE A 573 18.65 -22.37 -51.38
N LEU A 574 17.72 -22.06 -50.48
CA LEU A 574 16.47 -22.81 -50.34
C LEU A 574 15.54 -22.67 -51.56
N GLU A 575 15.46 -21.48 -52.18
CA GLU A 575 14.72 -21.28 -53.44
C GLU A 575 15.20 -22.20 -54.56
N GLN A 576 16.51 -22.44 -54.64
CA GLN A 576 17.10 -23.29 -55.68
C GLN A 576 17.01 -24.78 -55.35
N GLN A 577 17.14 -25.16 -54.07
CA GLN A 577 17.38 -26.56 -53.69
C GLN A 577 16.88 -26.94 -52.29
N HIS A 578 15.75 -26.39 -51.80
CA HIS A 578 15.18 -26.75 -50.49
C HIS A 578 14.98 -28.26 -50.28
N ALA A 579 14.64 -29.02 -51.33
CA ALA A 579 14.43 -30.47 -51.26
C ALA A 579 15.70 -31.28 -50.90
N ASN A 580 16.88 -30.65 -50.95
CA ASN A 580 18.15 -31.28 -50.59
C ASN A 580 18.46 -31.19 -49.09
N PHE A 581 17.73 -30.37 -48.33
CA PHE A 581 17.99 -30.15 -46.91
C PHE A 581 16.91 -30.81 -46.05
N ASP A 582 17.34 -31.49 -44.99
CA ASP A 582 16.47 -32.10 -43.98
C ASP A 582 16.27 -31.17 -42.77
N LEU A 583 17.14 -30.16 -42.57
CA LEU A 583 17.11 -29.22 -41.44
C LEU A 583 17.82 -27.91 -41.77
N VAL A 584 17.30 -26.78 -41.28
CA VAL A 584 18.03 -25.49 -41.23
C VAL A 584 18.46 -25.21 -39.79
N PHE A 585 19.72 -24.90 -39.60
CA PHE A 585 20.34 -24.57 -38.31
C PHE A 585 20.91 -23.16 -38.37
N SER A 586 20.32 -22.19 -37.67
CA SER A 586 20.64 -20.76 -37.85
C SER A 586 20.93 -20.04 -36.54
N ASP A 587 21.89 -19.11 -36.51
CA ASP A 587 21.99 -18.15 -35.41
C ASP A 587 20.79 -17.20 -35.38
N VAL A 588 20.35 -16.82 -34.18
CA VAL A 588 19.29 -15.84 -33.92
C VAL A 588 19.79 -14.43 -34.19
N VAL A 589 21.03 -14.11 -33.79
CA VAL A 589 21.59 -12.77 -33.90
C VAL A 589 22.53 -12.73 -35.10
N MET A 590 22.03 -12.18 -36.21
CA MET A 590 22.81 -11.98 -37.44
C MET A 590 22.52 -10.57 -38.02
N PRO A 591 23.46 -9.96 -38.74
CA PRO A 591 23.25 -8.68 -39.41
C PRO A 591 22.16 -8.74 -40.48
N GLY A 592 21.31 -7.72 -40.54
CA GLY A 592 20.21 -7.63 -41.51
C GLY A 592 18.96 -8.36 -41.03
N ILE A 593 18.54 -9.39 -41.77
CA ILE A 593 17.42 -10.25 -41.37
C ILE A 593 17.90 -11.17 -40.25
N ASN A 594 17.26 -11.09 -39.08
CA ASN A 594 17.62 -11.93 -37.93
C ASN A 594 17.15 -13.38 -38.13
N GLY A 595 17.72 -14.32 -37.34
CA GLY A 595 17.42 -15.73 -37.48
C GLY A 595 15.96 -16.11 -37.26
N LEU A 596 15.24 -15.36 -36.40
CA LEU A 596 13.81 -15.59 -36.17
C LEU A 596 12.96 -15.21 -37.39
N GLU A 597 13.24 -14.06 -38.00
CA GLU A 597 12.56 -13.62 -39.22
C GLU A 597 12.84 -14.60 -40.37
N LEU A 598 14.07 -15.07 -40.50
CA LEU A 598 14.43 -16.15 -41.43
C LEU A 598 13.59 -17.41 -41.16
N ALA A 599 13.52 -17.84 -39.90
CA ALA A 599 12.79 -19.06 -39.53
C ALA A 599 11.28 -18.93 -39.80
N LYS A 600 10.68 -17.76 -39.54
CA LYS A 600 9.28 -17.45 -39.89
C LYS A 600 9.06 -17.47 -41.39
N GLU A 601 9.99 -16.94 -42.17
CA GLU A 601 9.90 -16.94 -43.63
C GLU A 601 10.07 -18.34 -44.23
N ILE A 602 10.99 -19.14 -43.68
CA ILE A 602 11.15 -20.56 -44.06
C ILE A 602 9.86 -21.31 -43.78
N ARG A 603 9.27 -21.17 -42.59
CA ARG A 603 8.00 -21.82 -42.25
C ARG A 603 6.84 -21.41 -43.15
N ARG A 604 6.82 -20.14 -43.60
CA ARG A 604 5.81 -19.64 -44.52
C ARG A 604 5.93 -20.23 -45.93
N ARG A 605 7.16 -20.44 -46.42
CA ARG A 605 7.43 -20.92 -47.79
C ARG A 605 7.59 -22.43 -47.90
N TRP A 606 8.18 -23.06 -46.89
CA TRP A 606 8.47 -24.49 -46.77
C TRP A 606 8.06 -24.98 -45.38
N PRO A 607 6.75 -25.19 -45.14
CA PRO A 607 6.22 -25.54 -43.81
C PRO A 607 6.78 -26.86 -43.25
N ASP A 608 7.20 -27.77 -44.12
CA ASP A 608 7.71 -29.09 -43.78
C ASP A 608 9.22 -29.10 -43.48
N LEU A 609 9.94 -28.00 -43.69
CA LEU A 609 11.38 -27.90 -43.43
C LEU A 609 11.62 -27.48 -41.97
N PRO A 610 12.20 -28.35 -41.11
CA PRO A 610 12.49 -28.01 -39.73
C PRO A 610 13.52 -26.89 -39.65
N VAL A 611 13.35 -25.99 -38.68
CA VAL A 611 14.30 -24.91 -38.38
C VAL A 611 14.65 -24.96 -36.90
N VAL A 612 15.94 -25.05 -36.63
CA VAL A 612 16.52 -24.97 -35.30
C VAL A 612 17.31 -23.68 -35.21
N LEU A 613 17.06 -22.94 -34.15
CA LEU A 613 17.71 -21.68 -33.89
C LEU A 613 18.77 -21.85 -32.82
N THR A 614 19.91 -21.19 -32.96
CA THR A 614 20.91 -21.08 -31.91
C THR A 614 20.90 -19.67 -31.38
N SER A 615 20.81 -19.49 -30.07
CA SER A 615 20.99 -18.17 -29.48
C SER A 615 22.35 -18.08 -28.80
N GLY A 616 23.10 -17.02 -29.10
CA GLY A 616 23.97 -16.41 -28.10
C GLY A 616 23.16 -15.88 -26.91
N TYR A 617 23.82 -15.47 -25.83
CA TYR A 617 23.21 -15.12 -24.54
C TYR A 617 22.17 -13.96 -24.51
N SER A 618 21.68 -13.47 -25.65
CA SER A 618 20.58 -12.51 -25.76
C SER A 618 19.22 -13.21 -25.67
N HIS A 619 18.66 -13.31 -24.46
CA HIS A 619 17.37 -13.98 -24.20
C HIS A 619 16.11 -13.15 -24.51
N ALA A 620 16.23 -11.86 -24.85
CA ALA A 620 15.07 -11.05 -25.23
C ALA A 620 14.35 -11.62 -26.47
N VAL A 621 15.09 -12.36 -27.30
CA VAL A 621 14.58 -13.04 -28.50
C VAL A 621 14.26 -14.52 -28.20
N ALA A 622 15.04 -15.19 -27.35
CA ALA A 622 14.93 -16.63 -27.06
C ALA A 622 13.56 -17.09 -26.53
N ASP A 623 12.88 -16.28 -25.73
CA ASP A 623 11.66 -16.68 -25.02
C ASP A 623 10.38 -16.66 -25.88
N ASP A 624 10.30 -15.75 -26.86
CA ASP A 624 9.21 -15.72 -27.85
C ASP A 624 9.51 -16.74 -28.97
N VAL A 625 10.81 -16.95 -29.25
CA VAL A 625 11.31 -17.93 -30.21
C VAL A 625 11.08 -19.37 -29.75
N GLY A 626 11.42 -19.71 -28.50
CA GLY A 626 11.37 -21.09 -27.98
C GLY A 626 9.96 -21.68 -27.88
N ARG A 627 8.92 -20.84 -27.97
CA ARG A 627 7.52 -21.27 -28.08
C ARG A 627 7.13 -21.64 -29.51
N GLU A 628 7.81 -21.06 -30.50
CA GLU A 628 7.51 -21.24 -31.92
C GLU A 628 8.53 -22.14 -32.64
N PHE A 629 9.79 -22.21 -32.21
CA PHE A 629 10.91 -22.89 -32.87
C PHE A 629 11.79 -23.62 -31.83
N GLU A 630 12.44 -24.71 -32.24
CA GLU A 630 13.41 -25.40 -31.38
C GLU A 630 14.68 -24.54 -31.23
N LEU A 631 15.10 -24.31 -29.99
CA LEU A 631 16.20 -23.40 -29.66
C LEU A 631 17.35 -24.12 -28.93
N LEU A 632 18.58 -23.88 -29.37
CA LEU A 632 19.81 -24.35 -28.74
C LEU A 632 20.65 -23.18 -28.21
N HIS A 633 21.19 -23.28 -27.01
CA HIS A 633 21.98 -22.21 -26.41
C HIS A 633 23.49 -22.39 -26.68
N LYS A 634 24.14 -21.33 -27.19
CA LYS A 634 25.60 -21.28 -27.32
C LYS A 634 26.25 -20.96 -25.95
N PRO A 635 27.36 -21.60 -25.55
CA PRO A 635 28.03 -22.72 -26.22
C PRO A 635 27.29 -24.05 -25.98
N TYR A 636 27.16 -24.85 -27.03
CA TYR A 636 26.54 -26.19 -27.01
C TYR A 636 27.60 -27.29 -27.20
N SER A 637 27.32 -28.47 -26.66
CA SER A 637 28.15 -29.67 -26.76
C SER A 637 27.76 -30.55 -27.95
N VAL A 638 28.69 -31.42 -28.37
CA VAL A 638 28.44 -32.43 -29.41
C VAL A 638 27.27 -33.35 -29.03
N ARG A 639 27.11 -33.65 -27.74
CA ARG A 639 26.01 -34.49 -27.24
C ARG A 639 24.64 -33.81 -27.41
N GLU A 640 24.56 -32.51 -27.14
CA GLU A 640 23.33 -31.74 -27.30
C GLU A 640 22.93 -31.61 -28.78
N LEU A 641 23.90 -31.37 -29.67
CA LEU A 641 23.70 -31.41 -31.11
C LEU A 641 23.22 -32.79 -31.58
N GLN A 642 23.83 -33.87 -31.10
CA GLN A 642 23.44 -35.22 -31.48
C GLN A 642 22.00 -35.53 -31.07
N ALA A 643 21.63 -35.19 -29.83
CA ALA A 643 20.26 -35.40 -29.35
C ALA A 643 19.23 -34.61 -30.17
N LEU A 644 19.59 -33.40 -30.61
CA LEU A 644 18.75 -32.58 -31.47
C LEU A 644 18.57 -33.19 -32.86
N PHE A 645 19.65 -33.68 -33.48
CA PHE A 645 19.57 -34.36 -34.78
C PHE A 645 18.81 -35.68 -34.68
N ASP A 646 18.97 -36.44 -33.60
CA ASP A 646 18.22 -37.67 -33.35
C ASP A 646 16.70 -37.38 -33.21
N ARG A 647 16.31 -36.22 -32.67
CA ARG A 647 14.90 -35.77 -32.65
C ARG A 647 14.42 -35.32 -34.03
N ALA A 648 15.21 -34.52 -34.74
CA ALA A 648 14.87 -34.07 -36.09
C ALA A 648 14.69 -35.26 -37.06
N ALA A 649 15.53 -36.29 -36.94
CA ALA A 649 15.47 -37.51 -37.75
C ALA A 649 14.22 -38.40 -37.49
N LYS A 650 13.53 -38.23 -36.35
CA LYS A 650 12.27 -38.95 -36.05
C LYS A 650 11.06 -38.40 -36.80
N THR A 651 11.17 -37.20 -37.38
CA THR A 651 10.10 -36.60 -38.20
C THR A 651 10.24 -37.09 -39.64
N PRO A 652 9.33 -37.95 -40.16
CA PRO A 652 9.51 -38.53 -41.49
C PRO A 652 9.35 -37.44 -42.58
N PRO A 653 10.24 -37.37 -43.58
CA PRO A 653 9.99 -36.53 -44.75
C PRO A 653 8.85 -37.15 -45.53
N ARG A 654 7.67 -36.54 -45.47
CA ARG A 654 6.60 -36.83 -46.42
C ARG A 654 6.98 -36.15 -47.73
N PHE A 655 7.26 -36.96 -48.75
CA PHE A 655 7.64 -36.62 -50.13
C PHE A 655 9.14 -36.48 -50.44
N ARG A 656 9.80 -37.64 -50.67
CA ARG A 656 10.68 -37.79 -51.84
C ARG A 656 9.86 -38.45 -52.95
N ARG A 657 9.32 -37.68 -53.89
CA ARG A 657 8.94 -38.24 -55.21
C ARG A 657 10.15 -38.09 -56.13
N LYS A 658 10.51 -39.22 -56.72
CA LYS A 658 11.54 -39.41 -57.75
C LYS A 658 11.37 -38.46 -58.93
#